data_AF-A0A086ZYM4-F1
#
_entry.id   AF-A0A086ZYM4-F1
#
_cell.length_a   1.000
_cell.length_b   1.000
_cell.length_c   1.000
_cell.angle_alpha   90.00
_cell.angle_beta   90.00
_cell.angle_gamma   90.00
#
_symmetry.space_group_name_H-M   'P 1'
#
loop_
_entity.id
_entity.type
_entity.pdbx_description
1 polymer ?
#
loop_
_entity_poly.entity_id
_entity_poly.type
_entity_poly.pdbx_seq_one_letter_code
_entity_poly.pdbx_strand_id
1 'polypeptide(L)'
;MVVAQHYSGVTRNADPTVTLKAATAGIAALVAVATMTPGAIAAETNPTPAVTAVAEAGDDLAQAQAALAAAKKTVAEKQAALDAAKKLTAGDFKDDADVKASSDALAKAEAEQQSAETAVADAQKAYDAKIKELGIDPQQLAAAQKAATDAKTAYDAAQALADAKGKAVEAKTKDTDQLKAAYDAAATAYKTAQADADAKKAAYDAAEAEATKAGASAEQIAAAKQNADKLAADAQVKLKAYETAKQDADAKKQSADNAVAALKKAQDELPALQSAAKSAAADAADAQAKYQKALGLYNITALKDKLDAAKDKQTKAAAAVTTAEQAKNAADEAAKTAAAKKVAADKAEASTKKAADEAAVKVAELDQQEQEGSLGFFKAVGATDAAAVLTDPSKSKKPELIKEWVLPYIGKAESATSLEHFQQSIEVVRKANELRKSVGLSELQITDTLMAMGQANANYGSHIYNQNRTQPYVSPHSEQFDNTGENLAASGGYPVAPEPVSTAFHGWYDEEKVAYDMGENCQPVAANGNSCATGHYTNIVNGLSTVPMQQGELIYSLSGAGISTVETSTWYGTTVEQLFSGTQYYGYPDFVKPNNDAKYTPDQYEQRLTAYVNQLASDKADAAAAKTTADANYAKVQQAVADADKALTDAQADQQAKTTAYDNAVKAKSDADAAVKTAQDAYDEASKSLGEGVEIPTKAEVDKLEAAANKAAETSKKADATVTAKQGEIATLTASQKAAQESSDKASAAAETAKSASDEAAKASSDAAKTVETLSAKRKAADEAKSASDKASTAAAAAKQSASAAESAYVSSYNELAELTKEQQALQADADAKKTAWQQADKAWQDLVTASGSEDVLNLKKALDEANAKLEAAKQGQQTAQKALDDLVAKKVSEAVAQAEAELKIAVKAEEEAQKKVDELTPSTPDPTPTPTPDPDPEPSPEPEPTPTPTPEAVEPQDVYRLYNPHTGEHFYTANSVERDALSASGWNYEGVGFKAAKKTGVEVKRYYRSGGKHMFTTSKAEQAALVKAGWKYEGVAFLAPEDKDGSNDVYRLYNAKNGDHLFTVSKAEQSVLAHRGWNDEGIGYLAVK
;
A
#
# COMPACT_ATOMS: atom_id res chain seq x y z
N MET A 1 -45.19 64.41 20.08
CA MET A 1 -45.63 65.37 21.12
C MET A 1 -46.54 64.62 22.09
N VAL A 2 -46.15 64.56 23.38
CA VAL A 2 -46.99 64.33 24.58
C VAL A 2 -47.66 62.94 24.66
N VAL A 3 -47.25 61.94 25.46
CA VAL A 3 -46.90 61.81 26.91
C VAL A 3 -47.99 62.32 27.86
N ALA A 4 -48.71 61.40 28.51
CA ALA A 4 -49.10 61.40 29.93
C ALA A 4 -50.35 60.52 30.11
N GLN A 5 -50.38 59.35 30.75
CA GLN A 5 -49.80 58.92 32.03
C GLN A 5 -50.50 59.59 33.22
N HIS A 6 -51.31 58.81 33.95
CA HIS A 6 -51.29 58.61 35.42
C HIS A 6 -52.68 58.17 35.92
N TYR A 7 -52.86 57.02 36.58
CA TYR A 7 -52.34 56.49 37.84
C TYR A 7 -53.06 56.95 39.12
N SER A 8 -53.05 56.01 40.06
CA SER A 8 -53.36 56.06 41.51
C SER A 8 -54.80 55.68 41.88
N GLY A 9 -55.04 54.82 42.87
CA GLY A 9 -54.14 54.09 43.78
C GLY A 9 -54.95 53.02 44.55
N VAL A 10 -54.38 51.85 44.87
CA VAL A 10 -53.48 51.54 46.01
C VAL A 10 -54.26 50.86 47.16
N THR A 11 -54.24 49.50 47.19
CA THR A 11 -53.66 48.59 48.23
C THR A 11 -54.61 48.16 49.36
N ARG A 12 -54.54 46.96 49.96
CA ARG A 12 -53.52 45.88 49.99
C ARG A 12 -54.14 44.54 50.46
N ASN A 13 -53.77 43.46 49.76
CA ASN A 13 -53.42 42.08 50.15
C ASN A 13 -54.06 41.39 51.37
N ALA A 14 -54.57 40.16 51.15
CA ALA A 14 -53.77 38.93 51.21
C ALA A 14 -54.48 37.77 50.44
N ASP A 15 -53.69 36.98 49.74
CA ASP A 15 -54.01 35.85 48.83
C ASP A 15 -53.45 34.53 49.44
N PRO A 16 -53.49 33.32 48.83
CA PRO A 16 -54.44 32.61 47.95
C PRO A 16 -54.80 31.19 48.53
N THR A 17 -55.81 30.45 48.07
CA THR A 17 -55.71 29.59 46.86
C THR A 17 -57.07 28.93 46.55
N VAL A 18 -57.32 28.77 45.25
CA VAL A 18 -58.57 28.47 44.51
C VAL A 18 -58.14 27.61 43.29
N THR A 19 -58.88 26.74 42.60
CA THR A 19 -60.20 26.08 42.70
C THR A 19 -60.38 25.14 41.48
N LEU A 20 -61.39 24.29 41.61
CA LEU A 20 -62.16 23.42 40.71
C LEU A 20 -62.67 23.99 39.35
N LYS A 21 -63.01 23.02 38.48
CA LYS A 21 -63.72 22.95 37.18
C LYS A 21 -64.93 23.89 36.91
N ALA A 22 -65.22 24.07 35.60
CA ALA A 22 -66.42 23.58 34.87
C ALA A 22 -67.20 24.59 34.00
N ALA A 23 -67.75 24.05 32.91
CA ALA A 23 -68.44 24.64 31.77
C ALA A 23 -69.89 25.11 32.01
N THR A 24 -70.47 25.92 31.10
CA THR A 24 -71.86 25.75 30.59
C THR A 24 -72.20 26.64 29.38
N ALA A 25 -73.24 26.22 28.65
CA ALA A 25 -73.61 26.48 27.26
C ALA A 25 -74.48 27.73 26.98
N GLY A 26 -74.62 28.08 25.68
CA GLY A 26 -75.48 29.17 25.18
C GLY A 26 -76.84 28.72 24.61
N ILE A 27 -77.85 29.58 24.80
CA ILE A 27 -79.26 29.46 24.39
C ILE A 27 -79.50 30.06 22.99
N ALA A 28 -80.52 29.56 22.28
CA ALA A 28 -81.01 30.05 20.99
C ALA A 28 -82.10 31.15 21.10
N ALA A 29 -82.15 31.97 20.03
CA ALA A 29 -83.29 32.71 19.47
C ALA A 29 -83.66 34.15 19.97
N LEU A 30 -83.43 35.10 19.04
CA LEU A 30 -84.18 36.31 18.65
C LEU A 30 -85.00 37.15 19.67
N VAL A 31 -84.62 38.45 19.70
CA VAL A 31 -85.47 39.66 19.57
C VAL A 31 -86.32 40.11 20.76
N ALA A 32 -85.92 41.30 21.24
CA ALA A 32 -86.70 42.45 21.68
C ALA A 32 -87.90 42.23 22.61
N VAL A 33 -87.81 42.82 23.81
CA VAL A 33 -88.21 44.21 24.05
C VAL A 33 -87.53 44.62 25.36
N ALA A 34 -86.78 45.73 25.36
CA ALA A 34 -86.36 46.35 26.60
C ALA A 34 -87.62 46.81 27.34
N THR A 35 -87.93 46.07 28.40
CA THR A 35 -88.57 46.48 29.66
C THR A 35 -89.78 47.41 29.53
N MET A 36 -90.98 46.81 29.67
CA MET A 36 -92.28 47.37 30.12
C MET A 36 -92.25 48.86 30.55
N THR A 37 -93.11 49.79 30.10
CA THR A 37 -94.58 49.79 29.74
C THR A 37 -95.00 51.23 29.32
N PRO A 38 -96.27 51.59 28.95
CA PRO A 38 -97.41 50.85 28.38
C PRO A 38 -98.08 51.55 27.16
N GLY A 39 -98.91 50.83 26.39
CA GLY A 39 -100.02 51.43 25.64
C GLY A 39 -101.30 51.32 26.46
N ALA A 40 -101.76 52.42 27.06
CA ALA A 40 -103.13 52.52 27.54
C ALA A 40 -104.07 52.74 26.33
N ILE A 41 -104.94 51.75 26.15
CA ILE A 41 -106.26 51.78 25.52
C ILE A 41 -106.80 53.21 25.26
N ALA A 42 -107.09 53.52 24.00
CA ALA A 42 -108.29 54.27 23.60
C ALA A 42 -108.39 54.20 22.07
N ALA A 43 -109.20 53.29 21.53
CA ALA A 43 -110.64 53.42 21.32
C ALA A 43 -110.93 53.92 19.90
N GLU A 44 -111.53 53.00 19.15
CA GLU A 44 -112.36 53.13 17.95
C GLU A 44 -112.08 54.21 16.88
N THR A 45 -112.10 53.68 15.65
CA THR A 45 -112.45 54.31 14.36
C THR A 45 -111.44 55.27 13.69
N ASN A 46 -111.26 54.99 12.40
CA ASN A 46 -110.82 55.82 11.26
C ASN A 46 -110.66 57.35 11.48
N PRO A 47 -109.77 58.03 10.71
CA PRO A 47 -109.42 57.67 9.33
C PRO A 47 -107.91 57.73 8.98
N THR A 48 -107.53 57.10 7.87
CA THR A 48 -106.34 57.47 7.04
C THR A 48 -106.49 58.95 6.60
N PRO A 49 -105.45 59.72 6.18
CA PRO A 49 -104.09 59.34 5.75
C PRO A 49 -102.93 60.23 6.28
N ALA A 50 -101.70 59.70 6.24
CA ALA A 50 -100.42 60.38 5.91
C ALA A 50 -99.26 59.54 6.47
N VAL A 51 -98.80 58.48 5.81
CA VAL A 51 -97.93 58.50 4.62
C VAL A 51 -96.61 59.24 4.93
N THR A 52 -95.53 58.44 4.91
CA THR A 52 -94.12 58.84 4.76
C THR A 52 -93.35 59.26 6.02
N ALA A 53 -92.94 58.30 6.87
CA ALA A 53 -91.80 58.54 7.78
C ALA A 53 -91.06 57.32 8.37
N VAL A 54 -91.50 56.05 8.23
CA VAL A 54 -90.77 54.93 8.90
C VAL A 54 -90.54 53.75 7.95
N ALA A 55 -89.82 54.03 6.87
CA ALA A 55 -89.25 53.05 5.96
C ALA A 55 -87.74 53.26 5.95
N GLU A 56 -87.02 52.58 6.86
CA GLU A 56 -85.56 52.42 6.82
C GLU A 56 -85.13 51.37 7.86
N ALA A 57 -85.20 50.08 7.47
CA ALA A 57 -84.48 48.95 8.08
C ALA A 57 -84.71 47.67 7.24
N GLY A 58 -83.65 46.96 6.84
CA GLY A 58 -83.72 45.49 6.77
C GLY A 58 -83.10 44.70 5.60
N ASP A 59 -82.38 45.32 4.65
CA ASP A 59 -81.76 44.58 3.52
C ASP A 59 -80.28 44.17 3.71
N ASP A 60 -79.64 44.46 4.84
CA ASP A 60 -78.26 44.01 5.12
C ASP A 60 -78.17 42.54 5.63
N LEU A 61 -79.32 41.86 5.74
CA LEU A 61 -79.50 40.49 6.28
C LEU A 61 -79.02 39.37 5.34
N ALA A 62 -78.77 39.68 4.06
CA ALA A 62 -78.23 38.74 3.06
C ALA A 62 -76.70 38.55 3.17
N GLN A 63 -75.97 39.44 3.87
CA GLN A 63 -74.53 39.30 4.14
C GLN A 63 -74.21 38.52 5.42
N ALA A 64 -75.19 38.32 6.32
CA ALA A 64 -75.01 37.58 7.58
C ALA A 64 -75.35 36.07 7.50
N GLN A 65 -76.03 35.63 6.43
CA GLN A 65 -76.29 34.21 6.13
C GLN A 65 -75.01 33.42 5.75
N ALA A 66 -73.88 34.10 5.52
CA ALA A 66 -72.58 33.50 5.18
C ALA A 66 -71.63 33.31 6.38
N ALA A 67 -71.87 33.94 7.53
CA ALA A 67 -70.96 33.92 8.70
C ALA A 67 -71.40 32.99 9.86
N LEU A 68 -72.63 32.47 9.84
CA LEU A 68 -73.20 31.75 10.99
C LEU A 68 -73.19 30.21 10.87
N ALA A 69 -73.00 29.66 9.66
CA ALA A 69 -72.83 28.22 9.45
C ALA A 69 -71.41 27.72 9.80
N ALA A 70 -70.40 28.61 9.75
CA ALA A 70 -69.00 28.28 10.04
C ALA A 70 -68.65 28.23 11.55
N ALA A 71 -69.52 28.71 12.45
CA ALA A 71 -69.14 28.95 13.86
C ALA A 71 -69.58 27.88 14.89
N LYS A 72 -70.36 26.85 14.52
CA LYS A 72 -70.94 25.91 15.52
C LYS A 72 -70.34 24.50 15.59
N LYS A 73 -69.46 24.07 14.67
CA LYS A 73 -68.71 22.80 14.80
C LYS A 73 -67.27 22.98 15.29
N THR A 74 -66.75 24.22 15.34
CA THR A 74 -65.41 24.54 15.89
C THR A 74 -65.32 24.45 17.43
N VAL A 75 -66.43 24.42 18.17
CA VAL A 75 -66.37 24.64 19.64
C VAL A 75 -66.08 23.37 20.46
N ALA A 76 -66.52 22.17 20.08
CA ALA A 76 -66.38 21.02 20.98
C ALA A 76 -64.94 20.45 21.06
N GLU A 77 -64.19 20.41 19.96
CA GLU A 77 -62.86 19.77 19.94
C GLU A 77 -61.71 20.78 19.88
N LYS A 78 -61.98 22.05 19.57
CA LYS A 78 -61.06 23.11 19.99
C LYS A 78 -61.13 23.36 21.49
N GLN A 79 -62.18 23.02 22.27
CA GLN A 79 -62.20 23.37 23.71
C GLN A 79 -61.05 22.76 24.53
N ALA A 80 -60.50 21.60 24.17
CA ALA A 80 -59.35 21.02 24.89
C ALA A 80 -57.99 21.55 24.41
N ALA A 81 -57.82 21.88 23.12
CA ALA A 81 -56.62 22.54 22.60
C ALA A 81 -56.62 24.08 22.83
N LEU A 82 -57.81 24.66 23.03
CA LEU A 82 -58.13 26.03 23.46
C LEU A 82 -57.75 26.28 24.92
N ASP A 83 -57.53 25.23 25.72
CA ASP A 83 -57.08 25.39 27.11
C ASP A 83 -55.54 25.40 27.25
N ALA A 84 -54.80 24.85 26.28
CA ALA A 84 -53.34 24.90 26.25
C ALA A 84 -52.78 26.14 25.53
N ALA A 85 -53.49 26.69 24.53
CA ALA A 85 -53.11 27.93 23.86
C ALA A 85 -53.33 29.21 24.71
N LYS A 86 -54.03 29.11 25.84
CA LYS A 86 -54.37 30.24 26.76
C LYS A 86 -53.21 30.76 27.64
N LYS A 87 -51.95 30.32 27.48
CA LYS A 87 -50.89 30.65 28.46
C LYS A 87 -49.61 31.32 27.97
N LEU A 88 -49.48 31.72 26.70
CA LEU A 88 -48.35 32.55 26.28
C LEU A 88 -48.83 33.78 25.47
N THR A 89 -48.70 34.94 26.11
CA THR A 89 -48.84 36.33 25.63
C THR A 89 -47.47 36.87 25.20
N ALA A 90 -47.25 38.00 24.50
CA ALA A 90 -48.06 39.03 23.85
C ALA A 90 -47.11 39.81 22.90
N GLY A 91 -47.60 40.20 21.72
CA GLY A 91 -46.86 40.93 20.67
C GLY A 91 -46.08 39.97 19.79
N ASP A 92 -46.33 39.78 18.50
CA ASP A 92 -46.81 40.66 17.45
C ASP A 92 -47.22 39.77 16.27
N PHE A 93 -48.35 39.96 15.58
CA PHE A 93 -48.45 39.84 14.12
C PHE A 93 -49.74 40.51 13.62
N LYS A 94 -49.62 41.25 12.51
CA LYS A 94 -50.59 42.17 11.92
C LYS A 94 -50.87 41.67 10.47
N ASP A 95 -52.14 41.56 10.08
CA ASP A 95 -52.70 41.58 8.69
C ASP A 95 -53.52 40.34 8.21
N ASP A 96 -54.58 40.63 7.44
CA ASP A 96 -55.85 39.88 7.26
C ASP A 96 -55.92 38.88 6.07
N ALA A 97 -54.88 38.77 5.25
CA ALA A 97 -54.94 37.95 4.02
C ALA A 97 -54.72 36.44 4.24
N ASP A 98 -53.97 36.05 5.28
CA ASP A 98 -53.61 34.66 5.57
C ASP A 98 -54.70 33.89 6.35
N VAL A 99 -55.63 34.61 6.96
CA VAL A 99 -56.80 34.05 7.67
C VAL A 99 -57.82 33.50 6.66
N LYS A 100 -57.97 34.15 5.50
CA LYS A 100 -59.00 33.80 4.51
C LYS A 100 -58.65 32.56 3.68
N ALA A 101 -57.39 32.39 3.28
CA ALA A 101 -56.95 31.24 2.48
C ALA A 101 -57.01 29.90 3.26
N SER A 102 -56.78 29.95 4.57
CA SER A 102 -56.84 28.78 5.46
C SER A 102 -58.28 28.35 5.79
N SER A 103 -59.24 29.29 5.72
CA SER A 103 -60.67 29.04 5.95
C SER A 103 -61.36 28.38 4.75
N ASP A 104 -61.00 28.75 3.52
CA ASP A 104 -61.66 28.25 2.29
C ASP A 104 -61.25 26.80 1.94
N ALA A 105 -60.03 26.38 2.30
CA ALA A 105 -59.52 25.02 2.06
C ALA A 105 -60.10 23.97 3.04
N LEU A 106 -60.38 24.37 4.28
CA LEU A 106 -60.92 23.49 5.33
C LEU A 106 -62.41 23.15 5.08
N ALA A 107 -63.20 24.12 4.61
CA ALA A 107 -64.63 23.95 4.35
C ALA A 107 -64.96 23.01 3.17
N LYS A 108 -64.07 22.91 2.16
CA LYS A 108 -64.24 22.02 1.02
C LYS A 108 -63.99 20.55 1.38
N ALA A 109 -62.99 20.29 2.23
CA ALA A 109 -62.63 18.94 2.67
C ALA A 109 -63.70 18.32 3.60
N GLU A 110 -64.34 19.14 4.45
CA GLU A 110 -65.39 18.68 5.38
C GLU A 110 -66.70 18.29 4.67
N ALA A 111 -67.05 18.94 3.56
CA ALA A 111 -68.28 18.65 2.80
C ALA A 111 -68.20 17.35 1.97
N GLU A 112 -67.03 17.05 1.41
CA GLU A 112 -66.79 15.82 0.63
C GLU A 112 -66.78 14.58 1.55
N GLN A 113 -66.23 14.72 2.77
CA GLN A 113 -66.22 13.68 3.80
C GLN A 113 -67.62 13.32 4.31
N GLN A 114 -68.49 14.31 4.57
CA GLN A 114 -69.82 14.07 5.13
C GLN A 114 -70.80 13.41 4.12
N SER A 115 -70.61 13.66 2.82
CA SER A 115 -71.35 12.97 1.75
C SER A 115 -70.93 11.50 1.60
N ALA A 116 -69.63 11.21 1.80
CA ALA A 116 -69.09 9.86 1.79
C ALA A 116 -69.57 9.05 3.01
N GLU A 117 -69.63 9.67 4.19
CA GLU A 117 -70.12 9.03 5.42
C GLU A 117 -71.61 8.64 5.34
N THR A 118 -72.44 9.46 4.68
CA THR A 118 -73.88 9.18 4.49
C THR A 118 -74.12 8.06 3.48
N ALA A 119 -73.37 8.05 2.37
CA ALA A 119 -73.43 6.98 1.38
C ALA A 119 -72.94 5.63 1.94
N VAL A 120 -71.95 5.64 2.84
CA VAL A 120 -71.48 4.46 3.59
C VAL A 120 -72.56 3.95 4.55
N ALA A 121 -73.27 4.84 5.25
CA ALA A 121 -74.34 4.45 6.18
C ALA A 121 -75.56 3.82 5.48
N ASP A 122 -75.96 4.35 4.31
CA ASP A 122 -77.09 3.82 3.55
C ASP A 122 -76.73 2.50 2.83
N ALA A 123 -75.48 2.36 2.35
CA ALA A 123 -74.96 1.10 1.81
C ALA A 123 -74.86 0.01 2.90
N GLN A 124 -74.41 0.37 4.10
CA GLN A 124 -74.37 -0.55 5.25
C GLN A 124 -75.77 -1.00 5.66
N LYS A 125 -76.76 -0.10 5.62
CA LYS A 125 -78.15 -0.42 5.97
C LYS A 125 -78.84 -1.32 4.95
N ALA A 126 -78.52 -1.18 3.66
CA ALA A 126 -78.99 -2.06 2.60
C ALA A 126 -78.30 -3.44 2.64
N TYR A 127 -77.01 -3.47 2.98
CA TYR A 127 -76.22 -4.68 3.22
C TYR A 127 -76.77 -5.49 4.42
N ASP A 128 -77.00 -4.85 5.56
CA ASP A 128 -77.52 -5.49 6.79
C ASP A 128 -78.94 -6.04 6.60
N ALA A 129 -79.79 -5.38 5.80
CA ALA A 129 -81.16 -5.81 5.52
C ALA A 129 -81.23 -7.08 4.65
N LYS A 130 -80.26 -7.29 3.74
CA LYS A 130 -80.26 -8.41 2.79
C LYS A 130 -79.55 -9.65 3.34
N ILE A 131 -78.54 -9.45 4.17
CA ILE A 131 -77.90 -10.51 4.95
C ILE A 131 -78.90 -11.19 5.89
N LYS A 132 -79.77 -10.41 6.55
CA LYS A 132 -80.82 -10.92 7.44
C LYS A 132 -81.85 -11.82 6.72
N GLU A 133 -81.97 -11.68 5.40
CA GLU A 133 -82.89 -12.44 4.55
C GLU A 133 -82.28 -13.76 4.02
N LEU A 134 -80.94 -13.87 3.99
CA LEU A 134 -80.20 -15.00 3.41
C LEU A 134 -79.59 -15.96 4.45
N GLY A 135 -79.62 -15.62 5.76
CA GLY A 135 -79.19 -16.52 6.83
C GLY A 135 -77.68 -16.79 6.91
N ILE A 136 -76.87 -16.00 6.21
CA ILE A 136 -75.39 -16.05 6.25
C ILE A 136 -74.89 -14.95 7.20
N ASP A 137 -73.93 -15.25 8.07
CA ASP A 137 -73.34 -14.26 8.98
C ASP A 137 -72.47 -13.25 8.18
N PRO A 138 -72.86 -11.96 8.11
CA PRO A 138 -72.15 -10.95 7.31
C PRO A 138 -70.76 -10.66 7.82
N GLN A 139 -70.57 -10.77 9.14
CA GLN A 139 -69.28 -10.51 9.77
C GLN A 139 -68.28 -11.60 9.37
N GLN A 140 -68.75 -12.84 9.16
CA GLN A 140 -67.89 -13.95 8.72
C GLN A 140 -67.43 -13.80 7.27
N LEU A 141 -68.30 -13.37 6.35
CA LEU A 141 -67.93 -13.20 4.93
C LEU A 141 -67.02 -11.99 4.69
N ALA A 142 -67.32 -10.84 5.30
CA ALA A 142 -66.47 -9.65 5.22
C ALA A 142 -65.11 -9.86 5.91
N ALA A 143 -65.11 -10.56 7.06
CA ALA A 143 -63.86 -10.95 7.72
C ALA A 143 -63.03 -11.91 6.86
N ALA A 144 -63.65 -12.88 6.19
CA ALA A 144 -62.95 -13.82 5.31
C ALA A 144 -62.32 -13.13 4.09
N GLN A 145 -63.02 -12.18 3.45
CA GLN A 145 -62.46 -11.43 2.31
C GLN A 145 -61.33 -10.48 2.72
N LYS A 146 -61.50 -9.79 3.85
CA LYS A 146 -60.45 -8.94 4.41
C LYS A 146 -59.23 -9.78 4.80
N ALA A 147 -59.44 -10.94 5.42
CA ALA A 147 -58.37 -11.86 5.75
C ALA A 147 -57.61 -12.34 4.50
N ALA A 148 -58.31 -12.66 3.40
CA ALA A 148 -57.67 -13.04 2.14
C ALA A 148 -56.85 -11.89 1.51
N THR A 149 -57.35 -10.65 1.56
CA THR A 149 -56.66 -9.47 1.00
C THR A 149 -55.45 -9.07 1.83
N ASP A 150 -55.58 -9.07 3.16
CA ASP A 150 -54.48 -8.79 4.09
C ASP A 150 -53.38 -9.87 3.96
N ALA A 151 -53.77 -11.14 3.85
CA ALA A 151 -52.83 -12.25 3.64
C ALA A 151 -52.10 -12.13 2.29
N LYS A 152 -52.79 -11.70 1.22
CA LYS A 152 -52.15 -11.46 -0.09
C LYS A 152 -51.13 -10.32 -0.03
N THR A 153 -51.48 -9.22 0.63
CA THR A 153 -50.60 -8.06 0.79
C THR A 153 -49.35 -8.43 1.59
N ALA A 154 -49.53 -9.21 2.65
CA ALA A 154 -48.42 -9.75 3.44
C ALA A 154 -47.51 -10.68 2.62
N TYR A 155 -48.08 -11.53 1.75
CA TYR A 155 -47.31 -12.36 0.82
C TYR A 155 -46.51 -11.51 -0.18
N ASP A 156 -47.15 -10.55 -0.87
CA ASP A 156 -46.49 -9.73 -1.89
C ASP A 156 -45.31 -8.93 -1.28
N ALA A 157 -45.48 -8.41 -0.04
CA ALA A 157 -44.41 -7.72 0.69
C ALA A 157 -43.26 -8.66 1.09
N ALA A 158 -43.57 -9.86 1.57
CA ALA A 158 -42.56 -10.86 1.92
C ALA A 158 -41.79 -11.37 0.69
N GLN A 159 -42.47 -11.58 -0.44
CA GLN A 159 -41.83 -11.98 -1.70
C GLN A 159 -40.91 -10.87 -2.24
N ALA A 160 -41.31 -9.59 -2.15
CA ALA A 160 -40.46 -8.49 -2.57
C ALA A 160 -39.16 -8.39 -1.74
N LEU A 161 -39.22 -8.67 -0.43
CA LEU A 161 -38.05 -8.75 0.44
C LEU A 161 -37.15 -9.95 0.07
N ALA A 162 -37.74 -11.12 -0.17
CA ALA A 162 -37.01 -12.32 -0.60
C ALA A 162 -36.29 -12.10 -1.95
N ASP A 163 -36.96 -11.48 -2.93
CA ASP A 163 -36.39 -11.17 -4.25
C ASP A 163 -35.25 -10.14 -4.16
N ALA A 164 -35.41 -9.11 -3.32
CA ALA A 164 -34.37 -8.11 -3.08
C ALA A 164 -33.12 -8.75 -2.45
N LYS A 165 -33.31 -9.67 -1.50
CA LYS A 165 -32.22 -10.41 -0.88
C LYS A 165 -31.55 -11.40 -1.84
N GLY A 166 -32.32 -12.05 -2.71
CA GLY A 166 -31.81 -12.90 -3.80
C GLY A 166 -30.84 -12.16 -4.71
N LYS A 167 -31.15 -10.92 -5.10
CA LYS A 167 -30.22 -10.08 -5.88
C LYS A 167 -28.94 -9.73 -5.11
N ALA A 168 -29.02 -9.53 -3.80
CA ALA A 168 -27.84 -9.30 -2.96
C ALA A 168 -26.94 -10.55 -2.88
N VAL A 169 -27.54 -11.74 -2.78
CA VAL A 169 -26.82 -13.03 -2.84
C VAL A 169 -26.14 -13.22 -4.20
N GLU A 170 -26.83 -12.94 -5.31
CA GLU A 170 -26.23 -13.01 -6.66
C GLU A 170 -25.03 -12.06 -6.81
N ALA A 171 -25.15 -10.82 -6.34
CA ALA A 171 -24.05 -9.86 -6.35
C ALA A 171 -22.85 -10.34 -5.50
N LYS A 172 -23.11 -10.80 -4.26
CA LYS A 172 -22.07 -11.28 -3.36
C LYS A 172 -21.42 -12.58 -3.85
N THR A 173 -22.16 -13.43 -4.56
CA THR A 173 -21.63 -14.63 -5.21
C THR A 173 -20.55 -14.26 -6.22
N LYS A 174 -20.85 -13.26 -7.07
CA LYS A 174 -19.90 -12.79 -8.08
C LYS A 174 -18.63 -12.19 -7.46
N ASP A 175 -18.76 -11.42 -6.39
CA ASP A 175 -17.61 -10.88 -5.65
C ASP A 175 -16.77 -11.99 -5.01
N THR A 176 -17.43 -13.01 -4.45
CA THR A 176 -16.77 -14.17 -3.82
C THR A 176 -16.04 -15.02 -4.86
N ASP A 177 -16.60 -15.22 -6.05
CA ASP A 177 -15.94 -15.91 -7.17
C ASP A 177 -14.70 -15.15 -7.66
N GLN A 178 -14.75 -13.82 -7.70
CA GLN A 178 -13.58 -13.00 -8.03
C GLN A 178 -12.48 -13.10 -6.98
N LEU A 179 -12.83 -13.06 -5.70
CA LEU A 179 -11.89 -13.27 -4.60
C LEU A 179 -11.30 -14.67 -4.61
N LYS A 180 -12.09 -15.69 -4.96
CA LYS A 180 -11.61 -17.06 -5.15
C LYS A 180 -10.57 -17.15 -6.27
N ALA A 181 -10.86 -16.55 -7.43
CA ALA A 181 -9.92 -16.51 -8.54
C ALA A 181 -8.61 -15.79 -8.16
N ALA A 182 -8.71 -14.69 -7.39
CA ALA A 182 -7.56 -13.96 -6.88
C ALA A 182 -6.72 -14.81 -5.89
N TYR A 183 -7.37 -15.55 -4.99
CA TYR A 183 -6.71 -16.52 -4.10
C TYR A 183 -6.00 -17.62 -4.89
N ASP A 184 -6.68 -18.27 -5.85
CA ASP A 184 -6.11 -19.37 -6.64
C ASP A 184 -4.88 -18.88 -7.46
N ALA A 185 -4.94 -17.65 -7.99
CA ALA A 185 -3.81 -17.01 -8.67
C ALA A 185 -2.65 -16.70 -7.71
N ALA A 186 -2.92 -16.14 -6.53
CA ALA A 186 -1.91 -15.85 -5.52
C ALA A 186 -1.24 -17.11 -4.96
N ALA A 187 -2.02 -18.18 -4.73
CA ALA A 187 -1.52 -19.49 -4.31
C ALA A 187 -0.62 -20.13 -5.39
N THR A 188 -0.96 -19.96 -6.67
CA THR A 188 -0.11 -20.40 -7.78
C THR A 188 1.19 -19.59 -7.85
N ALA A 189 1.11 -18.26 -7.73
CA ALA A 189 2.28 -17.38 -7.71
C ALA A 189 3.23 -17.71 -6.55
N TYR A 190 2.70 -18.01 -5.36
CA TYR A 190 3.49 -18.48 -4.23
C TYR A 190 4.23 -19.79 -4.54
N LYS A 191 3.55 -20.80 -5.09
CA LYS A 191 4.18 -22.08 -5.46
C LYS A 191 5.30 -21.89 -6.47
N THR A 192 5.11 -21.03 -7.47
CA THR A 192 6.14 -20.70 -8.47
C THR A 192 7.34 -19.98 -7.83
N ALA A 193 7.09 -18.98 -6.98
CA ALA A 193 8.14 -18.24 -6.30
C ALA A 193 8.94 -19.14 -5.33
N GLN A 194 8.27 -20.08 -4.65
CA GLN A 194 8.93 -21.06 -3.78
C GLN A 194 9.80 -22.03 -4.59
N ALA A 195 9.32 -22.53 -5.72
CA ALA A 195 10.13 -23.38 -6.59
C ALA A 195 11.39 -22.66 -7.15
N ASP A 196 11.27 -21.37 -7.49
CA ASP A 196 12.44 -20.57 -7.88
C ASP A 196 13.41 -20.37 -6.71
N ALA A 197 12.90 -20.06 -5.51
CA ALA A 197 13.73 -19.92 -4.32
C ALA A 197 14.52 -21.20 -4.01
N ASP A 198 13.89 -22.37 -4.10
CA ASP A 198 14.53 -23.67 -3.90
C ASP A 198 15.60 -23.95 -4.98
N ALA A 199 15.31 -23.63 -6.24
CA ALA A 199 16.26 -23.77 -7.34
C ALA A 199 17.49 -22.85 -7.18
N LYS A 200 17.29 -21.58 -6.78
CA LYS A 200 18.38 -20.64 -6.52
C LYS A 200 19.20 -21.04 -5.31
N LYS A 201 18.57 -21.59 -4.27
CA LYS A 201 19.28 -22.14 -3.12
C LYS A 201 20.15 -23.32 -3.52
N ALA A 202 19.64 -24.25 -4.32
CA ALA A 202 20.44 -25.37 -4.82
C ALA A 202 21.63 -24.91 -5.68
N ALA A 203 21.44 -23.86 -6.50
CA ALA A 203 22.52 -23.26 -7.28
C ALA A 203 23.59 -22.59 -6.40
N TYR A 204 23.17 -21.89 -5.33
CA TYR A 204 24.09 -21.35 -4.33
C TYR A 204 24.86 -22.46 -3.62
N ASP A 205 24.19 -23.49 -3.11
CA ASP A 205 24.83 -24.60 -2.40
C ASP A 205 25.87 -25.30 -3.31
N ALA A 206 25.58 -25.45 -4.61
CA ALA A 206 26.51 -26.00 -5.59
C ALA A 206 27.72 -25.07 -5.86
N ALA A 207 27.48 -23.77 -6.05
CA ALA A 207 28.55 -22.79 -6.27
C ALA A 207 29.47 -22.65 -5.04
N GLU A 208 28.90 -22.67 -3.84
CA GLU A 208 29.63 -22.64 -2.57
C GLU A 208 30.48 -23.90 -2.37
N ALA A 209 29.93 -25.08 -2.72
CA ALA A 209 30.69 -26.33 -2.69
C ALA A 209 31.87 -26.30 -3.68
N GLU A 210 31.69 -25.74 -4.88
CA GLU A 210 32.78 -25.57 -5.84
C GLU A 210 33.84 -24.55 -5.40
N ALA A 211 33.43 -23.43 -4.79
CA ALA A 211 34.33 -22.43 -4.24
C ALA A 211 35.13 -23.01 -3.07
N THR A 212 34.47 -23.73 -2.17
CA THR A 212 35.09 -24.41 -1.03
C THR A 212 36.09 -25.48 -1.50
N LYS A 213 35.68 -26.34 -2.44
CA LYS A 213 36.56 -27.39 -3.01
C LYS A 213 37.78 -26.80 -3.74
N ALA A 214 37.63 -25.62 -4.35
CA ALA A 214 38.73 -24.91 -4.99
C ALA A 214 39.66 -24.20 -4.00
N GLY A 215 39.29 -24.09 -2.72
CA GLY A 215 40.03 -23.29 -1.75
C GLY A 215 39.94 -21.79 -2.05
N ALA A 216 38.78 -21.33 -2.50
CA ALA A 216 38.51 -19.91 -2.79
C ALA A 216 38.01 -19.15 -1.56
N SER A 217 38.61 -19.39 -0.38
CA SER A 217 38.34 -18.56 0.79
C SER A 217 38.98 -17.18 0.63
N ALA A 218 38.46 -16.19 1.36
CA ALA A 218 39.05 -14.84 1.37
C ALA A 218 40.52 -14.87 1.80
N GLU A 219 40.89 -15.70 2.79
CA GLU A 219 42.29 -15.86 3.20
C GLU A 219 43.15 -16.50 2.11
N GLN A 220 42.64 -17.51 1.41
CA GLN A 220 43.39 -18.22 0.38
C GLN A 220 43.58 -17.38 -0.89
N ILE A 221 42.60 -16.56 -1.27
CA ILE A 221 42.72 -15.58 -2.35
C ILE A 221 43.77 -14.51 -1.98
N ALA A 222 43.74 -14.02 -0.74
CA ALA A 222 44.73 -13.04 -0.26
C ALA A 222 46.16 -13.63 -0.24
N ALA A 223 46.32 -14.86 0.22
CA ALA A 223 47.61 -15.57 0.19
C ALA A 223 48.11 -15.80 -1.24
N ALA A 224 47.22 -16.20 -2.17
CA ALA A 224 47.56 -16.37 -3.57
C ALA A 224 47.99 -15.04 -4.23
N LYS A 225 47.33 -13.92 -3.89
CA LYS A 225 47.68 -12.58 -4.37
C LYS A 225 49.05 -12.14 -3.87
N GLN A 226 49.32 -12.32 -2.58
CA GLN A 226 50.63 -12.01 -2.00
C GLN A 226 51.76 -12.82 -2.66
N ASN A 227 51.52 -14.09 -2.98
CA ASN A 227 52.48 -14.92 -3.69
C ASN A 227 52.68 -14.46 -5.15
N ALA A 228 51.62 -14.08 -5.85
CA ALA A 228 51.69 -13.54 -7.20
C ALA A 228 52.50 -12.23 -7.26
N ASP A 229 52.28 -11.32 -6.29
CA ASP A 229 53.02 -10.06 -6.19
C ASP A 229 54.51 -10.29 -5.92
N LYS A 230 54.84 -11.25 -5.04
CA LYS A 230 56.22 -11.65 -4.76
C LYS A 230 56.92 -12.20 -6.01
N LEU A 231 56.24 -13.04 -6.78
CA LEU A 231 56.79 -13.62 -8.01
C LEU A 231 56.89 -12.58 -9.15
N ALA A 232 55.98 -11.62 -9.20
CA ALA A 232 56.07 -10.50 -10.14
C ALA A 232 57.28 -9.60 -9.85
N ALA A 233 57.55 -9.31 -8.56
CA ALA A 233 58.74 -8.58 -8.15
C ALA A 233 60.04 -9.33 -8.49
N ASP A 234 60.09 -10.64 -8.25
CA ASP A 234 61.23 -11.50 -8.62
C ASP A 234 61.46 -11.52 -10.14
N ALA A 235 60.39 -11.60 -10.94
CA ALA A 235 60.48 -11.53 -12.41
C ALA A 235 61.05 -10.18 -12.89
N GLN A 236 60.65 -9.06 -12.28
CA GLN A 236 61.20 -7.74 -12.62
C GLN A 236 62.69 -7.61 -12.25
N VAL A 237 63.10 -8.15 -11.10
CA VAL A 237 64.52 -8.16 -10.68
C VAL A 237 65.36 -8.96 -11.68
N LYS A 238 64.89 -10.14 -12.08
CA LYS A 238 65.59 -11.01 -13.04
C LYS A 238 65.61 -10.45 -14.46
N LEU A 239 64.55 -9.74 -14.88
CA LEU A 239 64.53 -9.01 -16.15
C LEU A 239 65.60 -7.92 -16.19
N LYS A 240 65.70 -7.10 -15.13
CA LYS A 240 66.76 -6.08 -15.02
C LYS A 240 68.16 -6.69 -15.00
N ALA A 241 68.33 -7.83 -14.33
CA ALA A 241 69.59 -8.56 -14.33
C ALA A 241 69.96 -9.07 -15.73
N TYR A 242 68.99 -9.58 -16.50
CA TYR A 242 69.18 -9.95 -17.91
C TYR A 242 69.54 -8.73 -18.77
N GLU A 243 68.81 -7.62 -18.67
CA GLU A 243 69.08 -6.39 -19.44
C GLU A 243 70.49 -5.85 -19.16
N THR A 244 70.92 -5.89 -17.90
CA THR A 244 72.28 -5.49 -17.49
C THR A 244 73.34 -6.44 -18.04
N ALA A 245 73.13 -7.76 -17.92
CA ALA A 245 74.05 -8.76 -18.45
C ALA A 245 74.15 -8.71 -19.98
N LYS A 246 73.04 -8.41 -20.66
CA LYS A 246 73.00 -8.20 -22.11
C LYS A 246 73.77 -6.95 -22.52
N GLN A 247 73.60 -5.83 -21.81
CA GLN A 247 74.38 -4.61 -22.07
C GLN A 247 75.88 -4.82 -21.85
N ASP A 248 76.28 -5.58 -20.82
CA ASP A 248 77.69 -5.96 -20.62
C ASP A 248 78.17 -6.86 -21.76
N ALA A 249 77.41 -7.90 -22.15
CA ALA A 249 77.74 -8.75 -23.28
C ALA A 249 77.90 -7.97 -24.60
N ASP A 250 76.98 -7.04 -24.89
CA ASP A 250 77.03 -6.18 -26.08
C ASP A 250 78.26 -5.26 -26.03
N ALA A 251 78.59 -4.67 -24.87
CA ALA A 251 79.77 -3.84 -24.68
C ALA A 251 81.08 -4.64 -24.81
N LYS A 252 81.14 -5.86 -24.26
CA LYS A 252 82.31 -6.76 -24.38
C LYS A 252 82.48 -7.31 -25.78
N LYS A 253 81.38 -7.60 -26.48
CA LYS A 253 81.39 -7.97 -27.90
C LYS A 253 81.91 -6.83 -28.76
N GLN A 254 81.41 -5.60 -28.54
CA GLN A 254 81.94 -4.42 -29.22
C GLN A 254 83.43 -4.21 -28.93
N SER A 255 83.87 -4.45 -27.69
CA SER A 255 85.30 -4.40 -27.33
C SER A 255 86.13 -5.49 -28.02
N ALA A 256 85.60 -6.70 -28.19
CA ALA A 256 86.25 -7.78 -28.93
C ALA A 256 86.31 -7.47 -30.43
N ASP A 257 85.22 -6.97 -31.02
CA ASP A 257 85.15 -6.53 -32.42
C ASP A 257 86.14 -5.37 -32.68
N ASN A 258 86.25 -4.43 -31.75
CA ASN A 258 87.23 -3.34 -31.80
C ASN A 258 88.67 -3.87 -31.68
N ALA A 259 88.93 -4.88 -30.83
CA ALA A 259 90.25 -5.49 -30.69
C ALA A 259 90.66 -6.31 -31.93
N VAL A 260 89.70 -7.02 -32.56
CA VAL A 260 89.89 -7.71 -33.85
C VAL A 260 90.19 -6.71 -34.96
N ALA A 261 89.41 -5.63 -35.05
CA ALA A 261 89.63 -4.57 -36.03
C ALA A 261 90.99 -3.88 -35.82
N ALA A 262 91.39 -3.62 -34.57
CA ALA A 262 92.68 -3.02 -34.23
C ALA A 262 93.87 -3.96 -34.56
N LEU A 263 93.74 -5.26 -34.27
CA LEU A 263 94.77 -6.26 -34.61
C LEU A 263 94.92 -6.43 -36.12
N LYS A 264 93.80 -6.55 -36.85
CA LYS A 264 93.81 -6.68 -38.32
C LYS A 264 94.41 -5.45 -38.99
N LYS A 265 94.01 -4.26 -38.53
CA LYS A 265 94.60 -2.99 -38.98
C LYS A 265 96.10 -2.94 -38.71
N ALA A 266 96.56 -3.37 -37.52
CA ALA A 266 97.99 -3.41 -37.19
C ALA A 266 98.79 -4.43 -38.02
N GLN A 267 98.18 -5.55 -38.42
CA GLN A 267 98.79 -6.58 -39.28
C GLN A 267 98.91 -6.13 -40.74
N ASP A 268 97.88 -5.43 -41.26
CA ASP A 268 97.84 -4.92 -42.64
C ASP A 268 98.80 -3.72 -42.85
N GLU A 269 99.12 -2.96 -41.78
CA GLU A 269 100.01 -1.79 -41.80
C GLU A 269 101.52 -2.13 -41.72
N LEU A 270 101.89 -3.32 -41.23
CA LEU A 270 103.27 -3.70 -40.94
C LEU A 270 104.24 -3.67 -42.15
N PRO A 271 103.84 -4.11 -43.37
CA PRO A 271 104.75 -4.14 -44.53
C PRO A 271 105.11 -2.74 -45.09
N ALA A 272 104.19 -1.77 -44.97
CA ALA A 272 104.38 -0.41 -45.45
C ALA A 272 105.18 0.47 -44.46
N LEU A 273 105.08 0.18 -43.15
CA LEU A 273 105.80 0.90 -42.09
C LEU A 273 107.31 0.63 -42.09
N GLN A 274 107.75 -0.57 -42.49
CA GLN A 274 109.17 -0.90 -42.65
C GLN A 274 109.87 -0.05 -43.72
N SER A 275 109.14 0.39 -44.74
CA SER A 275 109.68 1.15 -45.88
C SER A 275 109.61 2.67 -45.67
N ALA A 276 108.64 3.18 -44.90
CA ALA A 276 108.50 4.61 -44.56
C ALA A 276 109.45 5.08 -43.44
N ALA A 277 109.91 4.15 -42.58
CA ALA A 277 110.67 4.45 -41.37
C ALA A 277 111.91 5.36 -41.55
N LYS A 278 112.66 5.20 -42.64
CA LYS A 278 113.89 5.98 -42.83
C LYS A 278 113.69 7.45 -43.18
N SER A 279 112.60 7.82 -43.84
CA SER A 279 112.50 9.10 -44.57
C SER A 279 112.17 10.29 -43.67
N ALA A 280 112.06 10.04 -42.39
CA ALA A 280 110.91 10.56 -41.71
C ALA A 280 111.33 11.14 -40.35
N ALA A 281 112.53 10.79 -39.83
CA ALA A 281 113.14 11.04 -38.50
C ALA A 281 113.32 12.50 -38.00
N ALA A 282 113.08 13.51 -38.84
CA ALA A 282 113.34 14.89 -38.48
C ALA A 282 112.11 15.80 -38.30
N ASP A 283 111.03 15.61 -39.04
CA ASP A 283 110.16 16.76 -39.33
C ASP A 283 109.16 17.13 -38.24
N ALA A 284 109.26 16.57 -37.04
CA ALA A 284 108.09 15.96 -36.46
C ALA A 284 107.36 16.59 -35.25
N ALA A 285 107.71 16.21 -34.03
CA ALA A 285 106.77 16.21 -32.91
C ALA A 285 106.09 17.55 -32.54
N ASP A 286 106.44 18.68 -33.16
CA ASP A 286 105.99 20.02 -32.78
C ASP A 286 104.54 20.36 -33.16
N ALA A 287 103.95 19.70 -34.14
CA ALA A 287 102.76 20.25 -34.76
C ALA A 287 101.43 19.60 -34.30
N GLN A 288 101.37 18.29 -33.98
CA GLN A 288 100.10 17.58 -33.69
C GLN A 288 99.39 18.05 -32.42
N ALA A 289 100.12 18.57 -31.44
CA ALA A 289 99.56 18.98 -30.16
C ALA A 289 98.64 20.22 -30.23
N LYS A 290 98.72 21.02 -31.29
CA LYS A 290 98.03 22.31 -31.38
C LYS A 290 96.59 22.19 -31.94
N TYR A 291 96.30 21.13 -32.70
CA TYR A 291 95.00 20.94 -33.40
C TYR A 291 93.88 20.40 -32.50
N GLN A 292 94.17 19.36 -31.70
CA GLN A 292 93.15 18.67 -30.89
C GLN A 292 92.56 19.52 -29.75
N LYS A 293 93.20 20.64 -29.42
CA LYS A 293 92.72 21.56 -28.38
C LYS A 293 91.60 22.50 -28.86
N ALA A 294 91.49 22.77 -30.17
CA ALA A 294 90.59 23.81 -30.69
C ALA A 294 89.14 23.34 -30.95
N LEU A 295 88.91 22.03 -31.07
CA LEU A 295 87.62 21.46 -31.47
C LEU A 295 86.60 21.35 -30.31
N GLY A 296 87.04 21.38 -29.06
CA GLY A 296 86.19 21.13 -27.88
C GLY A 296 85.37 22.31 -27.34
N LEU A 297 85.60 23.54 -27.82
CA LEU A 297 85.10 24.77 -27.17
C LEU A 297 83.79 25.36 -27.76
N TYR A 298 83.14 24.72 -28.73
CA TYR A 298 82.05 25.34 -29.52
C TYR A 298 80.59 25.10 -29.01
N ASN A 299 80.30 24.22 -28.04
CA ASN A 299 78.94 23.62 -27.90
C ASN A 299 78.10 23.89 -26.60
N ILE A 300 78.29 24.97 -25.83
CA ILE A 300 77.69 25.10 -24.46
C ILE A 300 76.39 25.97 -24.33
N THR A 301 76.02 26.82 -25.29
CA THR A 301 74.92 27.80 -25.10
C THR A 301 73.50 27.19 -25.09
N ALA A 302 73.29 25.99 -25.67
CA ALA A 302 71.96 25.35 -25.77
C ALA A 302 71.48 24.65 -24.48
N LEU A 303 72.34 24.52 -23.47
CA LEU A 303 72.03 23.82 -22.21
C LEU A 303 71.47 24.76 -21.14
N LYS A 304 71.73 26.07 -21.22
CA LYS A 304 71.26 27.06 -20.24
C LYS A 304 69.76 27.37 -20.37
N ASP A 305 69.25 27.53 -21.59
CA ASP A 305 67.83 27.84 -21.84
C ASP A 305 66.88 26.71 -21.39
N LYS A 306 67.36 25.47 -21.38
CA LYS A 306 66.62 24.30 -20.90
C LYS A 306 66.50 24.24 -19.37
N LEU A 307 67.49 24.79 -18.65
CA LEU A 307 67.49 24.85 -17.19
C LEU A 307 66.50 25.90 -16.66
N ASP A 308 66.47 27.08 -17.29
CA ASP A 308 65.62 28.19 -16.84
C ASP A 308 64.12 27.87 -17.08
N ALA A 309 63.77 27.17 -18.17
CA ALA A 309 62.40 26.68 -18.41
C ALA A 309 61.94 25.57 -17.44
N ALA A 310 62.87 24.76 -16.91
CA ALA A 310 62.57 23.72 -15.92
C ALA A 310 62.24 24.32 -14.54
N LYS A 311 62.95 25.38 -14.14
CA LYS A 311 62.74 26.09 -12.86
C LYS A 311 61.37 26.79 -12.81
N ASP A 312 60.92 27.39 -13.91
CA ASP A 312 59.57 27.98 -13.99
C ASP A 312 58.43 26.96 -13.84
N LYS A 313 58.61 25.73 -14.34
CA LYS A 313 57.66 24.63 -14.15
C LYS A 313 57.60 24.17 -12.69
N GLN A 314 58.73 24.16 -11.98
CA GLN A 314 58.82 23.79 -10.56
C GLN A 314 58.02 24.74 -9.67
N THR A 315 58.13 26.06 -9.89
CA THR A 315 57.38 27.06 -9.11
C THR A 315 55.87 26.94 -9.31
N LYS A 316 55.41 26.70 -10.54
CA LYS A 316 53.98 26.48 -10.84
C LYS A 316 53.45 25.18 -10.21
N ALA A 317 54.25 24.11 -10.23
CA ALA A 317 53.88 22.84 -9.60
C ALA A 317 53.78 22.96 -8.07
N ALA A 318 54.66 23.75 -7.43
CA ALA A 318 54.59 24.00 -6.00
C ALA A 318 53.31 24.76 -5.57
N ALA A 319 52.91 25.80 -6.33
CA ALA A 319 51.66 26.53 -6.06
C ALA A 319 50.40 25.67 -6.26
N ALA A 320 50.43 24.73 -7.21
CA ALA A 320 49.35 23.77 -7.44
C ALA A 320 49.15 22.81 -6.25
N VAL A 321 50.22 22.38 -5.58
CA VAL A 321 50.15 21.54 -4.37
C VAL A 321 49.41 22.26 -3.24
N THR A 322 49.78 23.52 -2.94
CA THR A 322 49.13 24.29 -1.86
C THR A 322 47.63 24.50 -2.13
N THR A 323 47.25 24.75 -3.39
CA THR A 323 45.86 24.90 -3.79
C THR A 323 45.07 23.59 -3.64
N ALA A 324 45.67 22.47 -4.07
CA ALA A 324 45.05 21.15 -3.95
C ALA A 324 44.93 20.68 -2.50
N GLU A 325 45.89 21.04 -1.64
CA GLU A 325 45.86 20.73 -0.20
C GLU A 325 44.73 21.47 0.52
N GLN A 326 44.52 22.75 0.23
CA GLN A 326 43.39 23.51 0.77
C GLN A 326 42.04 22.94 0.34
N ALA A 327 41.92 22.55 -0.94
CA ALA A 327 40.71 21.91 -1.46
C ALA A 327 40.46 20.53 -0.82
N LYS A 328 41.52 19.73 -0.60
CA LYS A 328 41.44 18.45 0.12
C LYS A 328 40.95 18.64 1.55
N ASN A 329 41.54 19.57 2.30
CA ASN A 329 41.18 19.81 3.70
C ASN A 329 39.71 20.30 3.84
N ALA A 330 39.23 21.11 2.89
CA ALA A 330 37.83 21.53 2.85
C ALA A 330 36.89 20.34 2.58
N ALA A 331 37.25 19.44 1.66
CA ALA A 331 36.48 18.24 1.38
C ALA A 331 36.50 17.22 2.55
N ASP A 332 37.62 17.09 3.26
CA ASP A 332 37.76 16.27 4.47
C ASP A 332 36.77 16.72 5.57
N GLU A 333 36.68 18.03 5.84
CA GLU A 333 35.73 18.56 6.84
C GLU A 333 34.26 18.47 6.37
N ALA A 334 34.00 18.59 5.06
CA ALA A 334 32.66 18.37 4.51
C ALA A 334 32.20 16.91 4.68
N ALA A 335 33.07 15.93 4.39
CA ALA A 335 32.79 14.50 4.58
C ALA A 335 32.55 14.16 6.05
N LYS A 336 33.35 14.72 6.97
CA LYS A 336 33.16 14.57 8.41
C LYS A 336 31.83 15.15 8.91
N THR A 337 31.45 16.32 8.38
CA THR A 337 30.16 16.95 8.70
C THR A 337 28.98 16.11 8.19
N ALA A 338 29.07 15.59 6.97
CA ALA A 338 28.06 14.72 6.40
C ALA A 338 27.93 13.40 7.19
N ALA A 339 29.06 12.82 7.62
CA ALA A 339 29.07 11.61 8.45
C ALA A 339 28.38 11.83 9.81
N ALA A 340 28.63 12.98 10.46
CA ALA A 340 27.96 13.34 11.70
C ALA A 340 26.44 13.50 11.52
N LYS A 341 25.99 14.09 10.41
CA LYS A 341 24.56 14.21 10.07
C LYS A 341 23.91 12.84 9.82
N LYS A 342 24.61 11.92 9.15
CA LYS A 342 24.14 10.54 8.95
C LYS A 342 23.95 9.81 10.28
N VAL A 343 24.92 9.89 11.18
CA VAL A 343 24.81 9.28 12.52
C VAL A 343 23.63 9.86 13.30
N ALA A 344 23.38 11.16 13.21
CA ALA A 344 22.22 11.79 13.84
C ALA A 344 20.88 11.33 13.24
N ALA A 345 20.82 11.20 11.91
CA ALA A 345 19.65 10.70 11.20
C ALA A 345 19.35 9.22 11.56
N ASP A 346 20.37 8.37 11.60
CA ASP A 346 20.24 6.94 11.97
C ASP A 346 19.72 6.76 13.40
N LYS A 347 20.19 7.61 14.33
CA LYS A 347 19.70 7.60 15.71
C LYS A 347 18.23 8.03 15.78
N ALA A 348 17.83 9.02 14.99
CA ALA A 348 16.43 9.44 14.90
C ALA A 348 15.55 8.35 14.29
N GLU A 349 16.06 7.61 13.29
CA GLU A 349 15.34 6.50 12.65
C GLU A 349 15.08 5.38 13.66
N ALA A 350 16.10 4.96 14.40
CA ALA A 350 15.96 3.94 15.43
C ALA A 350 14.95 4.35 16.52
N SER A 351 14.97 5.61 16.94
CA SER A 351 14.03 6.13 17.95
C SER A 351 12.59 6.20 17.45
N THR A 352 12.38 6.64 16.21
CA THR A 352 11.04 6.76 15.62
C THR A 352 10.46 5.40 15.25
N LYS A 353 11.29 4.46 14.80
CA LYS A 353 10.89 3.07 14.59
C LYS A 353 10.39 2.44 15.89
N LYS A 354 11.14 2.62 16.99
CA LYS A 354 10.73 2.11 18.31
C LYS A 354 9.35 2.65 18.72
N ALA A 355 9.10 3.95 18.54
CA ALA A 355 7.81 4.56 18.84
C ALA A 355 6.67 4.01 17.96
N ALA A 356 6.93 3.76 16.67
CA ALA A 356 5.97 3.15 15.76
C ALA A 356 5.65 1.69 16.16
N ASP A 357 6.67 0.92 16.52
CA ASP A 357 6.51 -0.46 16.99
C ASP A 357 5.72 -0.50 18.32
N GLU A 358 6.02 0.38 19.28
CA GLU A 358 5.29 0.50 20.54
C GLU A 358 3.81 0.89 20.32
N ALA A 359 3.53 1.82 19.40
CA ALA A 359 2.16 2.19 19.04
C ALA A 359 1.41 1.01 18.36
N ALA A 360 2.09 0.22 17.53
CA ALA A 360 1.51 -0.98 16.92
C ALA A 360 1.18 -2.06 17.95
N VAL A 361 2.05 -2.27 18.95
CA VAL A 361 1.77 -3.17 20.08
C VAL A 361 0.53 -2.71 20.85
N LYS A 362 0.41 -1.41 21.12
CA LYS A 362 -0.75 -0.88 21.86
C LYS A 362 -2.08 -1.09 21.11
N VAL A 363 -2.09 -0.95 19.79
CA VAL A 363 -3.26 -1.30 18.96
C VAL A 363 -3.60 -2.78 19.09
N ALA A 364 -2.60 -3.67 18.95
CA ALA A 364 -2.80 -5.10 19.06
C ALA A 364 -3.30 -5.55 20.46
N GLU A 365 -2.80 -4.93 21.53
CA GLU A 365 -3.26 -5.18 22.90
C GLU A 365 -4.75 -4.81 23.08
N LEU A 366 -5.19 -3.68 22.51
CA LEU A 366 -6.58 -3.24 22.60
C LEU A 366 -7.52 -4.07 21.70
N ASP A 367 -7.05 -4.50 20.53
CA ASP A 367 -7.76 -5.47 19.68
C ASP A 367 -7.94 -6.81 20.40
N GLN A 368 -6.88 -7.29 21.08
CA GLN A 368 -6.97 -8.49 21.91
C GLN A 368 -7.96 -8.31 23.06
N GLN A 369 -7.95 -7.15 23.72
CA GLN A 369 -8.87 -6.86 24.82
C GLN A 369 -10.35 -6.85 24.38
N GLU A 370 -10.63 -6.43 23.14
CA GLU A 370 -11.97 -6.54 22.54
C GLU A 370 -12.35 -8.00 22.25
N GLN A 371 -11.41 -8.77 21.68
CA GLN A 371 -11.60 -10.20 21.40
C GLN A 371 -11.78 -11.06 22.64
N GLU A 372 -11.41 -10.57 23.83
CA GLU A 372 -11.68 -11.27 25.09
C GLU A 372 -13.13 -11.12 25.57
N GLY A 373 -13.93 -10.22 24.97
CA GLY A 373 -15.34 -10.04 25.30
C GLY A 373 -15.60 -9.80 26.80
N SER A 374 -16.47 -10.61 27.42
CA SER A 374 -16.76 -10.52 28.85
C SER A 374 -15.53 -10.81 29.74
N LEU A 375 -14.57 -11.64 29.28
CA LEU A 375 -13.30 -11.84 29.99
C LEU A 375 -12.49 -10.54 30.07
N GLY A 376 -12.45 -9.77 28.97
CA GLY A 376 -11.79 -8.48 28.92
C GLY A 376 -12.42 -7.49 29.91
N PHE A 377 -13.76 -7.46 29.96
CA PHE A 377 -14.51 -6.69 30.95
C PHE A 377 -14.16 -7.12 32.39
N PHE A 378 -14.20 -8.41 32.71
CA PHE A 378 -13.93 -8.92 34.06
C PHE A 378 -12.49 -8.59 34.51
N LYS A 379 -11.51 -8.69 33.62
CA LYS A 379 -10.14 -8.26 33.90
C LYS A 379 -10.06 -6.76 34.15
N ALA A 380 -10.71 -5.94 33.32
CA ALA A 380 -10.68 -4.49 33.42
C ALA A 380 -11.32 -3.96 34.73
N VAL A 381 -12.39 -4.59 35.20
CA VAL A 381 -13.06 -4.23 36.46
C VAL A 381 -12.48 -4.94 37.69
N GLY A 382 -11.45 -5.78 37.52
CA GLY A 382 -10.78 -6.51 38.60
C GLY A 382 -11.58 -7.68 39.19
N ALA A 383 -12.57 -8.22 38.46
CA ALA A 383 -13.38 -9.36 38.85
C ALA A 383 -12.62 -10.68 38.58
N THR A 384 -11.61 -10.97 39.41
CA THR A 384 -10.70 -12.11 39.21
C THR A 384 -11.38 -13.46 39.29
N ASP A 385 -12.39 -13.61 40.16
CA ASP A 385 -13.13 -14.87 40.31
C ASP A 385 -14.03 -15.14 39.09
N ALA A 386 -14.68 -14.10 38.55
CA ALA A 386 -15.46 -14.18 37.31
C ALA A 386 -14.57 -14.53 36.10
N ALA A 387 -13.40 -13.89 35.99
CA ALA A 387 -12.42 -14.24 34.97
C ALA A 387 -11.95 -15.70 35.11
N ALA A 388 -11.70 -16.16 36.34
CA ALA A 388 -11.28 -17.54 36.61
C ALA A 388 -12.38 -18.56 36.29
N VAL A 389 -13.67 -18.25 36.47
CA VAL A 389 -14.78 -19.12 36.04
C VAL A 389 -14.70 -19.43 34.53
N LEU A 390 -14.29 -18.46 33.72
CA LEU A 390 -14.16 -18.64 32.27
C LEU A 390 -12.83 -19.30 31.85
N THR A 391 -11.76 -19.13 32.64
CA THR A 391 -10.40 -19.50 32.20
C THR A 391 -9.73 -20.64 32.97
N ASP A 392 -10.14 -20.90 34.21
CA ASP A 392 -9.52 -21.88 35.11
C ASP A 392 -10.41 -23.11 35.27
N PRO A 393 -10.06 -24.25 34.65
CA PRO A 393 -10.84 -25.48 34.75
C PRO A 393 -11.06 -25.99 36.18
N SER A 394 -10.22 -25.60 37.15
CA SER A 394 -10.37 -26.02 38.55
C SER A 394 -11.56 -25.38 39.26
N LYS A 395 -12.16 -24.34 38.66
CA LYS A 395 -13.36 -23.65 39.16
C LYS A 395 -14.66 -24.37 38.85
N SER A 396 -14.59 -25.43 38.04
CA SER A 396 -15.71 -26.27 37.65
C SER A 396 -15.56 -27.68 38.24
N LYS A 397 -16.68 -28.30 38.64
CA LYS A 397 -16.71 -29.74 38.99
C LYS A 397 -16.49 -30.65 37.79
N LYS A 398 -16.62 -30.09 36.60
CA LYS A 398 -16.44 -30.75 35.30
C LYS A 398 -15.41 -29.94 34.49
N PRO A 399 -14.10 -29.99 34.87
CA PRO A 399 -13.03 -29.17 34.27
C PRO A 399 -12.93 -29.29 32.74
N GLU A 400 -13.30 -30.44 32.20
CA GLU A 400 -13.41 -30.70 30.77
C GLU A 400 -14.36 -29.75 30.06
N LEU A 401 -15.45 -29.32 30.71
CA LEU A 401 -16.44 -28.44 30.09
C LEU A 401 -15.90 -27.04 29.88
N ILE A 402 -15.10 -26.53 30.82
CA ILE A 402 -14.41 -25.24 30.66
C ILE A 402 -13.39 -25.32 29.51
N LYS A 403 -12.63 -26.42 29.43
CA LYS A 403 -11.61 -26.61 28.39
C LYS A 403 -12.20 -26.75 26.99
N GLU A 404 -13.33 -27.44 26.86
CA GLU A 404 -13.91 -27.79 25.58
C GLU A 404 -14.90 -26.75 25.08
N TRP A 405 -15.68 -26.15 25.97
CA TRP A 405 -16.85 -25.34 25.59
C TRP A 405 -16.78 -23.87 26.04
N VAL A 406 -15.83 -23.48 26.88
CA VAL A 406 -15.70 -22.09 27.34
C VAL A 406 -14.43 -21.44 26.79
N LEU A 407 -13.26 -21.99 27.10
CA LEU A 407 -11.95 -21.46 26.67
C LEU A 407 -11.83 -21.24 25.15
N PRO A 408 -12.26 -22.17 24.27
CA PRO A 408 -12.12 -21.99 22.82
C PRO A 408 -13.10 -20.99 22.20
N TYR A 409 -14.06 -20.50 22.99
CA TYR A 409 -15.16 -19.65 22.53
C TYR A 409 -15.17 -18.26 23.16
N ILE A 410 -14.18 -17.95 24.00
CA ILE A 410 -14.08 -16.62 24.64
C ILE A 410 -14.12 -15.51 23.60
N GLY A 411 -15.08 -14.60 23.77
CA GLY A 411 -15.31 -13.39 22.98
C GLY A 411 -15.72 -13.61 21.52
N LYS A 412 -15.91 -14.86 21.08
CA LYS A 412 -16.45 -15.14 19.74
C LYS A 412 -17.89 -14.69 19.64
N ALA A 413 -18.31 -14.20 18.47
CA ALA A 413 -19.64 -13.64 18.23
C ALA A 413 -20.77 -14.55 18.72
N GLU A 414 -20.63 -15.86 18.49
CA GLU A 414 -21.63 -16.86 18.81
C GLU A 414 -21.69 -17.21 20.32
N SER A 415 -20.62 -16.90 21.07
CA SER A 415 -20.50 -17.24 22.49
C SER A 415 -21.26 -16.29 23.39
N ALA A 416 -21.73 -16.80 24.54
CA ALA A 416 -22.22 -15.97 25.64
C ALA A 416 -21.20 -15.00 26.23
N THR A 417 -19.92 -15.19 25.91
CA THR A 417 -18.84 -14.28 26.31
C THR A 417 -18.57 -13.17 25.30
N SER A 418 -19.26 -13.11 24.15
CA SER A 418 -19.21 -11.97 23.23
C SER A 418 -19.76 -10.72 23.92
N LEU A 419 -19.30 -9.51 23.55
CA LEU A 419 -19.81 -8.28 24.17
C LEU A 419 -21.30 -8.07 23.90
N GLU A 420 -21.77 -8.48 22.72
CA GLU A 420 -23.17 -8.41 22.31
C GLU A 420 -24.05 -9.35 23.14
N HIS A 421 -23.70 -10.63 23.23
CA HIS A 421 -24.45 -11.58 24.05
C HIS A 421 -24.31 -11.32 25.54
N PHE A 422 -23.18 -10.75 25.97
CA PHE A 422 -23.03 -10.29 27.34
C PHE A 422 -24.02 -9.17 27.67
N GLN A 423 -24.20 -8.19 26.77
CA GLN A 423 -25.23 -7.17 26.93
C GLN A 423 -26.64 -7.78 26.96
N GLN A 424 -26.96 -8.70 26.04
CA GLN A 424 -28.26 -9.37 26.02
C GLN A 424 -28.50 -10.23 27.28
N SER A 425 -27.46 -10.79 27.89
CA SER A 425 -27.56 -11.56 29.14
C SER A 425 -28.07 -10.70 30.31
N ILE A 426 -27.81 -9.39 30.29
CA ILE A 426 -28.36 -8.45 31.30
C ILE A 426 -29.89 -8.35 31.15
N GLU A 427 -30.41 -8.39 29.92
CA GLU A 427 -31.85 -8.34 29.64
C GLU A 427 -32.61 -9.55 30.20
N VAL A 428 -31.98 -10.73 30.25
CA VAL A 428 -32.56 -11.93 30.87
C VAL A 428 -32.88 -11.67 32.35
N VAL A 429 -31.94 -11.07 33.08
CA VAL A 429 -32.13 -10.73 34.50
C VAL A 429 -33.15 -9.61 34.66
N ARG A 430 -33.12 -8.60 33.77
CA ARG A 430 -34.11 -7.51 33.78
C ARG A 430 -35.53 -8.04 33.58
N LYS A 431 -35.74 -8.99 32.65
CA LYS A 431 -37.04 -9.61 32.41
C LYS A 431 -37.50 -10.45 33.60
N ALA A 432 -36.61 -11.22 34.23
CA ALA A 432 -36.91 -11.93 35.47
C ALA A 432 -37.38 -10.97 36.57
N ASN A 433 -36.70 -9.83 36.72
CA ASN A 433 -37.02 -8.82 37.73
C ASN A 433 -38.36 -8.13 37.48
N GLU A 434 -38.71 -7.85 36.22
CA GLU A 434 -40.02 -7.34 35.83
C GLU A 434 -41.14 -8.29 36.30
N LEU A 435 -40.98 -9.60 36.03
CA LEU A 435 -41.95 -10.63 36.37
C LEU A 435 -42.05 -10.86 37.89
N ARG A 436 -40.91 -10.86 38.60
CA ARG A 436 -40.84 -10.94 40.07
C ARG A 436 -41.53 -9.76 40.74
N LYS A 437 -41.34 -8.55 40.21
CA LYS A 437 -42.02 -7.35 40.70
C LYS A 437 -43.54 -7.44 40.54
N SER A 438 -44.02 -8.08 39.46
CA SER A 438 -45.46 -8.26 39.21
C SER A 438 -46.16 -9.10 40.29
N VAL A 439 -45.42 -9.98 40.96
CA VAL A 439 -45.89 -10.83 42.07
C VAL A 439 -45.42 -10.34 43.45
N GLY A 440 -44.85 -9.13 43.54
CA GLY A 440 -44.46 -8.50 44.81
C GLY A 440 -43.14 -8.97 45.40
N LEU A 441 -42.27 -9.63 44.63
CA LEU A 441 -40.95 -10.09 45.07
C LEU A 441 -39.87 -9.02 44.85
N SER A 442 -38.79 -9.12 45.64
CA SER A 442 -37.63 -8.24 45.49
C SER A 442 -36.84 -8.54 44.22
N GLU A 443 -36.23 -7.50 43.67
CA GLU A 443 -35.33 -7.56 42.53
C GLU A 443 -34.11 -8.48 42.80
N LEU A 444 -33.71 -9.27 41.81
CA LEU A 444 -32.44 -10.00 41.77
C LEU A 444 -31.31 -9.04 41.38
N GLN A 445 -30.22 -9.07 42.14
CA GLN A 445 -29.01 -8.32 41.83
C GLN A 445 -28.02 -9.19 41.03
N ILE A 446 -27.28 -8.59 40.11
CA ILE A 446 -26.24 -9.26 39.32
C ILE A 446 -24.92 -9.27 40.09
N THR A 447 -24.20 -10.39 40.04
CA THR A 447 -22.78 -10.48 40.42
C THR A 447 -21.91 -10.90 39.24
N ASP A 448 -20.65 -10.46 39.22
CA ASP A 448 -19.72 -10.77 38.12
C ASP A 448 -19.50 -12.29 37.99
N THR A 449 -19.38 -13.02 39.11
CA THR A 449 -19.18 -14.48 39.11
C THR A 449 -20.41 -15.24 38.63
N LEU A 450 -21.63 -14.91 39.09
CA LEU A 450 -22.83 -15.61 38.61
C LEU A 450 -23.09 -15.34 37.13
N MET A 451 -22.75 -14.14 36.66
CA MET A 451 -22.83 -13.79 35.26
C MET A 451 -21.85 -14.63 34.43
N ALA A 452 -20.58 -14.74 34.84
CA ALA A 452 -19.61 -15.62 34.20
C ALA A 452 -20.03 -17.11 34.22
N MET A 453 -20.66 -17.57 35.31
CA MET A 453 -21.22 -18.93 35.40
C MET A 453 -22.37 -19.13 34.42
N GLY A 454 -23.25 -18.13 34.28
CA GLY A 454 -24.30 -18.05 33.26
C GLY A 454 -23.76 -18.22 31.85
N GLN A 455 -22.72 -17.46 31.51
CA GLN A 455 -22.05 -17.53 30.22
C GLN A 455 -21.40 -18.90 29.96
N ALA A 456 -20.72 -19.46 30.97
CA ALA A 456 -20.09 -20.78 30.87
C ALA A 456 -21.11 -21.90 30.64
N ASN A 457 -22.26 -21.87 31.33
CA ASN A 457 -23.35 -22.84 31.12
C ASN A 457 -24.06 -22.64 29.79
N ALA A 458 -24.33 -21.40 29.38
CA ALA A 458 -24.99 -21.12 28.11
C ALA A 458 -24.16 -21.63 26.93
N ASN A 459 -22.84 -21.43 26.94
CA ASN A 459 -21.94 -22.02 25.95
C ASN A 459 -22.06 -23.55 25.92
N TYR A 460 -21.88 -24.24 27.07
CA TYR A 460 -22.03 -25.70 27.14
C TYR A 460 -23.40 -26.18 26.64
N GLY A 461 -24.48 -25.56 27.15
CA GLY A 461 -25.85 -25.91 26.83
C GLY A 461 -26.14 -25.76 25.34
N SER A 462 -25.67 -24.69 24.70
CA SER A 462 -25.84 -24.48 23.26
C SER A 462 -25.19 -25.56 22.39
N HIS A 463 -24.05 -26.09 22.79
CA HIS A 463 -23.38 -27.17 22.06
C HIS A 463 -23.98 -28.56 22.36
N ILE A 464 -24.32 -28.86 23.62
CA ILE A 464 -24.86 -30.16 24.01
C ILE A 464 -26.31 -30.35 23.61
N TYR A 465 -27.15 -29.31 23.71
CA TYR A 465 -28.56 -29.38 23.33
C TYR A 465 -28.70 -29.79 21.85
N ASN A 466 -27.77 -29.36 21.01
CA ASN A 466 -27.67 -29.78 19.62
C ASN A 466 -27.24 -31.26 19.47
N GLN A 467 -26.19 -31.69 20.17
CA GLN A 467 -25.71 -33.08 20.12
C GLN A 467 -26.74 -34.09 20.64
N ASN A 468 -27.48 -33.75 21.70
CA ASN A 468 -28.42 -34.64 22.39
C ASN A 468 -29.62 -35.06 21.52
N ARG A 469 -29.89 -34.35 20.40
CA ARG A 469 -30.87 -34.78 19.39
C ARG A 469 -30.37 -35.91 18.48
N THR A 470 -29.06 -36.09 18.38
CA THR A 470 -28.42 -37.19 17.62
C THR A 470 -27.92 -38.33 18.50
N GLN A 471 -27.73 -38.08 19.80
CA GLN A 471 -27.31 -39.04 20.83
C GLN A 471 -28.13 -38.81 22.12
N PRO A 472 -29.27 -39.50 22.32
CA PRO A 472 -30.28 -39.11 23.31
C PRO A 472 -29.96 -39.54 24.75
N TYR A 473 -28.89 -39.02 25.37
CA TYR A 473 -28.52 -39.35 26.77
C TYR A 473 -27.71 -38.27 27.54
N VAL A 474 -27.41 -37.09 26.97
CA VAL A 474 -26.55 -36.08 27.62
C VAL A 474 -27.35 -34.83 28.02
N SER A 475 -27.52 -34.58 29.32
CA SER A 475 -28.29 -33.43 29.83
C SER A 475 -27.71 -32.09 29.36
N PRO A 476 -28.54 -31.12 28.92
CA PRO A 476 -28.09 -29.75 28.62
C PRO A 476 -27.78 -28.96 29.90
N HIS A 477 -28.24 -29.42 31.07
CA HIS A 477 -27.81 -28.90 32.36
C HIS A 477 -26.39 -29.40 32.66
N SER A 478 -25.43 -28.48 32.72
CA SER A 478 -24.02 -28.82 32.90
C SER A 478 -23.72 -29.38 34.28
N GLU A 479 -24.49 -29.00 35.31
CA GLU A 479 -24.22 -29.28 36.73
C GLU A 479 -22.77 -28.94 37.16
N GLN A 480 -22.14 -28.01 36.45
CA GLN A 480 -20.72 -27.74 36.62
C GLN A 480 -20.42 -26.89 37.86
N PHE A 481 -21.46 -26.28 38.44
CA PHE A 481 -21.42 -25.42 39.61
C PHE A 481 -22.48 -25.82 40.66
N ASP A 482 -22.13 -25.70 41.94
CA ASP A 482 -23.01 -26.05 43.08
C ASP A 482 -23.83 -24.88 43.61
N ASN A 483 -24.91 -25.20 44.32
CA ASN A 483 -25.70 -24.27 45.16
C ASN A 483 -26.32 -23.08 44.41
N THR A 484 -26.59 -23.27 43.11
CA THR A 484 -27.30 -22.31 42.27
C THR A 484 -28.51 -22.97 41.61
N GLY A 485 -29.65 -22.28 41.61
CA GLY A 485 -30.79 -22.64 40.78
C GLY A 485 -30.51 -22.25 39.33
N GLU A 486 -30.97 -23.08 38.39
CA GLU A 486 -30.69 -22.94 36.95
C GLU A 486 -32.01 -23.05 36.17
N ASN A 487 -32.30 -22.02 35.37
CA ASN A 487 -33.28 -22.09 34.30
C ASN A 487 -32.53 -22.12 32.97
N LEU A 488 -32.90 -23.06 32.11
CA LEU A 488 -32.32 -23.23 30.77
C LEU A 488 -33.44 -23.29 29.73
N ALA A 489 -33.27 -22.58 28.63
CA ALA A 489 -34.17 -22.59 27.49
C ALA A 489 -33.33 -22.69 26.22
N ALA A 490 -33.86 -23.40 25.22
CA ALA A 490 -33.25 -23.48 23.91
C ALA A 490 -34.33 -23.26 22.85
N SER A 491 -34.14 -22.26 21.98
CA SER A 491 -35.05 -21.98 20.86
C SER A 491 -34.74 -22.97 19.73
N GLY A 492 -35.33 -24.15 19.81
CA GLY A 492 -35.08 -25.17 18.81
C GLY A 492 -35.81 -24.90 17.48
N GLY A 493 -35.09 -24.50 16.44
CA GLY A 493 -35.52 -24.72 15.03
C GLY A 493 -35.98 -23.48 14.31
N TYR A 494 -35.70 -22.34 14.92
CA TYR A 494 -35.93 -21.03 14.37
C TYR A 494 -34.58 -20.32 14.24
N PRO A 495 -34.23 -19.73 13.08
CA PRO A 495 -33.10 -18.80 13.01
C PRO A 495 -33.29 -17.77 14.11
N VAL A 496 -32.22 -17.52 14.90
CA VAL A 496 -32.15 -16.68 16.12
C VAL A 496 -33.49 -16.08 16.47
N ALA A 497 -34.23 -16.70 17.41
CA ALA A 497 -35.58 -16.24 17.75
C ALA A 497 -35.55 -14.70 17.89
N PRO A 498 -36.43 -13.95 17.20
CA PRO A 498 -36.28 -12.50 17.03
C PRO A 498 -36.21 -11.75 18.37
N GLU A 499 -36.69 -12.38 19.44
CA GLU A 499 -36.55 -11.94 20.82
C GLU A 499 -36.31 -13.18 21.72
N PRO A 500 -35.07 -13.67 21.85
CA PRO A 500 -34.80 -14.94 22.52
C PRO A 500 -35.20 -14.86 24.00
N VAL A 501 -35.00 -13.70 24.63
CA VAL A 501 -35.36 -13.44 26.03
C VAL A 501 -36.85 -13.63 26.23
N SER A 502 -37.68 -12.99 25.39
CA SER A 502 -39.13 -13.14 25.49
C SER A 502 -39.58 -14.59 25.28
N THR A 503 -38.88 -15.32 24.41
CA THR A 503 -39.20 -16.71 24.07
C THR A 503 -38.91 -17.64 25.26
N ALA A 504 -37.79 -17.46 25.95
CA ALA A 504 -37.49 -18.26 27.14
C ALA A 504 -38.50 -18.00 28.27
N PHE A 505 -38.86 -16.74 28.51
CA PHE A 505 -39.83 -16.40 29.55
C PHE A 505 -41.27 -16.80 29.24
N HIS A 506 -41.62 -16.97 27.96
CA HIS A 506 -42.90 -17.58 27.60
C HIS A 506 -43.01 -19.00 28.16
N GLY A 507 -41.99 -19.83 27.97
CA GLY A 507 -41.94 -21.18 28.54
C GLY A 507 -41.74 -21.16 30.06
N TRP A 508 -40.72 -20.46 30.54
CA TRP A 508 -40.36 -20.47 31.95
C TRP A 508 -41.41 -19.85 32.88
N TYR A 509 -42.14 -18.84 32.41
CA TYR A 509 -43.09 -18.09 33.25
C TYR A 509 -44.53 -18.28 32.78
N ASP A 510 -44.87 -17.92 31.54
CA ASP A 510 -46.28 -17.90 31.12
C ASP A 510 -46.90 -19.31 31.10
N GLU A 511 -46.22 -20.28 30.48
CA GLU A 511 -46.72 -21.66 30.37
C GLU A 511 -46.70 -22.39 31.73
N GLU A 512 -45.57 -22.35 32.42
CA GLU A 512 -45.42 -23.04 33.71
C GLU A 512 -46.25 -22.41 34.84
N LYS A 513 -46.53 -21.10 34.79
CA LYS A 513 -47.43 -20.45 35.76
C LYS A 513 -48.85 -21.01 35.66
N VAL A 514 -49.34 -21.26 34.45
CA VAL A 514 -50.67 -21.87 34.24
C VAL A 514 -50.70 -23.25 34.91
N ALA A 515 -49.66 -24.06 34.72
CA ALA A 515 -49.54 -25.36 35.39
C ALA A 515 -49.45 -25.23 36.92
N TYR A 516 -48.72 -24.24 37.43
CA TYR A 516 -48.57 -23.97 38.87
C TYR A 516 -49.90 -23.55 39.51
N ASP A 517 -50.63 -22.63 38.89
CA ASP A 517 -51.92 -22.13 39.38
C ASP A 517 -53.00 -23.24 39.39
N MET A 518 -52.88 -24.25 38.52
CA MET A 518 -53.75 -25.43 38.48
C MET A 518 -53.45 -26.47 39.57
N GLY A 519 -52.25 -26.45 40.18
CA GLY A 519 -51.85 -27.37 41.25
C GLY A 519 -52.01 -28.86 40.86
N GLU A 520 -52.57 -29.67 41.78
CA GLU A 520 -52.82 -31.10 41.55
C GLU A 520 -53.80 -31.39 40.39
N ASN A 521 -54.53 -30.38 39.90
CA ASN A 521 -55.50 -30.53 38.81
C ASN A 521 -54.90 -30.31 37.42
N CYS A 522 -53.60 -30.05 37.31
CA CYS A 522 -52.97 -29.91 36.00
C CYS A 522 -53.13 -31.18 35.15
N GLN A 523 -53.60 -31.02 33.91
CA GLN A 523 -53.76 -32.11 32.93
C GLN A 523 -52.87 -31.85 31.72
N PRO A 524 -52.11 -32.85 31.25
CA PRO A 524 -51.16 -32.65 30.16
C PRO A 524 -51.84 -32.26 28.85
N VAL A 525 -51.60 -31.05 28.34
CA VAL A 525 -52.14 -30.54 27.05
C VAL A 525 -51.16 -30.80 25.90
N ALA A 526 -50.84 -32.08 25.63
CA ALA A 526 -50.39 -32.65 24.33
C ALA A 526 -49.73 -34.03 24.50
N ALA A 527 -49.66 -34.79 23.39
CA ALA A 527 -49.18 -36.17 23.29
C ALA A 527 -47.68 -36.42 23.60
N ASN A 528 -46.93 -35.41 24.04
CA ASN A 528 -45.47 -35.46 24.21
C ASN A 528 -45.03 -35.45 25.69
N GLY A 529 -45.97 -35.50 26.63
CA GLY A 529 -45.71 -36.10 27.95
C GLY A 529 -45.20 -35.22 29.10
N ASN A 530 -45.11 -33.89 29.00
CA ASN A 530 -44.81 -33.08 30.19
C ASN A 530 -45.38 -31.66 30.12
N SER A 531 -46.63 -31.43 30.56
CA SER A 531 -47.20 -30.07 30.61
C SER A 531 -47.65 -29.63 32.01
N CYS A 532 -47.10 -30.26 33.05
CA CYS A 532 -47.29 -29.86 34.45
C CYS A 532 -45.96 -29.52 35.15
N ALA A 533 -44.93 -29.19 34.37
CA ALA A 533 -43.68 -28.67 34.90
C ALA A 533 -43.92 -27.27 35.49
N THR A 534 -43.32 -27.01 36.65
CA THR A 534 -43.40 -25.71 37.35
C THR A 534 -42.03 -25.26 37.87
N GLY A 535 -40.97 -25.98 37.50
CA GLY A 535 -39.62 -25.80 38.04
C GLY A 535 -39.01 -24.46 37.64
N HIS A 536 -39.17 -24.04 36.40
CA HIS A 536 -38.65 -22.76 35.91
C HIS A 536 -39.43 -21.58 36.49
N TYR A 537 -40.76 -21.69 36.55
CA TYR A 537 -41.62 -20.67 37.14
C TYR A 537 -41.28 -20.50 38.62
N THR A 538 -41.25 -21.60 39.38
CA THR A 538 -40.92 -21.57 40.81
C THR A 538 -39.50 -21.09 41.07
N ASN A 539 -38.52 -21.39 40.20
CA ASN A 539 -37.18 -20.82 40.31
C ASN A 539 -37.17 -19.29 40.17
N ILE A 540 -37.96 -18.73 39.24
CA ILE A 540 -38.15 -17.27 39.09
C ILE A 540 -38.87 -16.67 40.31
N VAL A 541 -39.90 -17.34 40.84
CA VAL A 541 -40.76 -16.83 41.92
C VAL A 541 -40.54 -17.47 43.30
N ASN A 542 -39.29 -17.80 43.65
CA ASN A 542 -38.81 -18.17 45.00
C ASN A 542 -38.63 -19.69 45.27
N GLY A 543 -37.79 -20.35 44.46
CA GLY A 543 -37.68 -21.81 44.30
C GLY A 543 -37.56 -22.71 45.54
N LEU A 544 -37.95 -23.98 45.32
CA LEU A 544 -37.94 -25.18 46.18
C LEU A 544 -39.20 -25.44 47.03
N SER A 545 -40.19 -26.11 46.43
CA SER A 545 -41.40 -26.64 47.10
C SER A 545 -41.32 -28.13 47.49
N THR A 546 -40.14 -28.72 47.78
CA THR A 546 -40.08 -30.15 48.17
C THR A 546 -39.13 -30.53 49.32
N VAL A 547 -38.58 -29.57 50.07
CA VAL A 547 -37.84 -29.89 51.31
C VAL A 547 -38.64 -29.37 52.52
N PRO A 548 -39.00 -30.22 53.50
CA PRO A 548 -39.65 -29.75 54.73
C PRO A 548 -38.69 -28.84 55.50
N MET A 549 -38.99 -27.53 55.53
CA MET A 549 -38.14 -26.52 56.17
C MET A 549 -38.58 -26.25 57.61
N GLN A 550 -37.66 -26.39 58.58
CA GLN A 550 -37.74 -25.68 59.85
C GLN A 550 -36.88 -24.42 59.79
N GLN A 551 -37.53 -23.26 59.97
CA GLN A 551 -37.00 -21.91 60.23
C GLN A 551 -35.89 -21.35 59.31
N GLY A 552 -36.30 -20.44 58.41
CA GLY A 552 -35.43 -19.50 57.69
C GLY A 552 -35.67 -19.53 56.19
N GLU A 553 -36.53 -18.65 55.67
CA GLU A 553 -36.95 -18.56 54.27
C GLU A 553 -35.75 -18.46 53.31
N LEU A 554 -35.61 -19.42 52.38
CA LEU A 554 -34.68 -19.29 51.26
C LEU A 554 -35.22 -18.25 50.29
N ILE A 555 -34.52 -17.12 50.13
CA ILE A 555 -34.88 -16.06 49.20
C ILE A 555 -33.73 -15.86 48.22
N TYR A 556 -33.98 -16.12 46.93
CA TYR A 556 -33.05 -15.76 45.87
C TYR A 556 -32.96 -14.23 45.78
N SER A 557 -31.74 -13.71 45.91
CA SER A 557 -31.44 -12.28 45.84
C SER A 557 -30.32 -11.93 44.87
N LEU A 558 -29.60 -12.94 44.37
CA LEU A 558 -28.47 -12.80 43.45
C LEU A 558 -28.71 -13.61 42.18
N SER A 559 -28.23 -13.12 41.05
CA SER A 559 -28.39 -13.74 39.76
C SER A 559 -27.24 -13.45 38.80
N GLY A 560 -27.22 -14.19 37.71
CA GLY A 560 -26.39 -14.00 36.53
C GLY A 560 -26.99 -14.78 35.38
N ALA A 561 -26.60 -14.46 34.15
CA ALA A 561 -27.21 -15.04 32.97
C ALA A 561 -26.20 -15.26 31.85
N GLY A 562 -26.61 -16.01 30.83
CA GLY A 562 -25.83 -16.21 29.62
C GLY A 562 -26.74 -16.48 28.46
N ILE A 563 -26.42 -15.91 27.30
CA ILE A 563 -27.07 -16.21 26.02
C ILE A 563 -26.00 -16.68 25.04
N SER A 564 -26.11 -17.89 24.51
CA SER A 564 -25.19 -18.40 23.49
C SER A 564 -25.96 -18.78 22.26
N THR A 565 -25.43 -18.48 21.08
CA THR A 565 -26.00 -18.90 19.80
C THR A 565 -25.03 -19.88 19.15
N VAL A 566 -25.49 -21.03 18.66
CA VAL A 566 -24.62 -21.91 17.86
C VAL A 566 -25.31 -22.22 16.54
N GLU A 567 -24.58 -22.04 15.44
CA GLU A 567 -24.99 -22.47 14.12
C GLU A 567 -24.39 -23.83 13.77
N THR A 568 -25.18 -24.74 13.20
CA THR A 568 -24.65 -26.02 12.71
C THR A 568 -25.23 -26.40 11.35
N SER A 569 -24.52 -27.30 10.66
CA SER A 569 -24.86 -27.76 9.30
C SER A 569 -26.20 -28.47 9.17
N THR A 570 -26.81 -28.88 10.29
CA THR A 570 -28.07 -29.62 10.29
C THR A 570 -29.28 -28.80 10.72
N TRP A 571 -29.12 -27.60 11.32
CA TRP A 571 -30.23 -26.81 11.86
C TRP A 571 -29.88 -25.31 11.98
N TYR A 572 -30.76 -24.44 11.51
CA TYR A 572 -30.60 -22.98 11.56
C TYR A 572 -30.98 -22.44 12.95
N GLY A 573 -30.00 -21.92 13.71
CA GLY A 573 -30.15 -21.14 14.95
C GLY A 573 -30.58 -21.91 16.20
N THR A 574 -29.66 -22.18 17.14
CA THR A 574 -30.02 -22.54 18.52
C THR A 574 -29.53 -21.45 19.46
N THR A 575 -30.45 -20.61 19.96
CA THR A 575 -30.18 -19.67 21.05
C THR A 575 -30.46 -20.37 22.37
N VAL A 576 -29.47 -20.44 23.25
CA VAL A 576 -29.60 -20.97 24.60
C VAL A 576 -29.50 -19.85 25.60
N GLU A 577 -30.52 -19.75 26.43
CA GLU A 577 -30.61 -18.77 27.49
C GLU A 577 -30.55 -19.44 28.85
N GLN A 578 -29.84 -18.79 29.75
CA GLN A 578 -29.54 -19.29 31.06
C GLN A 578 -29.80 -18.22 32.10
N LEU A 579 -30.59 -18.52 33.13
CA LEU A 579 -30.75 -17.67 34.31
C LEU A 579 -30.32 -18.46 35.56
N PHE A 580 -29.28 -17.98 36.22
CA PHE A 580 -28.83 -18.51 37.50
C PHE A 580 -29.38 -17.70 38.65
N SER A 581 -29.84 -18.38 39.70
CA SER A 581 -30.25 -17.75 40.95
C SER A 581 -29.50 -18.34 42.13
N GLY A 582 -28.85 -17.49 42.94
CA GLY A 582 -28.04 -17.88 44.10
C GLY A 582 -28.74 -17.59 45.43
N THR A 583 -28.56 -18.48 46.42
CA THR A 583 -29.06 -18.25 47.79
C THR A 583 -28.04 -17.46 48.62
N GLN A 584 -28.53 -16.59 49.51
CA GLN A 584 -27.70 -15.95 50.53
C GLN A 584 -27.55 -16.91 51.74
N TYR A 585 -26.76 -17.99 51.60
CA TYR A 585 -26.56 -18.96 52.70
C TYR A 585 -25.11 -19.00 53.21
N TYR A 586 -24.94 -18.89 54.54
CA TYR A 586 -23.66 -18.96 55.24
C TYR A 586 -23.24 -20.44 55.46
N GLY A 587 -22.07 -20.87 54.98
CA GLY A 587 -21.34 -21.97 55.64
C GLY A 587 -20.87 -23.21 54.84
N TYR A 588 -20.67 -23.19 53.52
CA TYR A 588 -19.99 -24.30 52.81
C TYR A 588 -18.53 -23.96 52.42
N PRO A 589 -17.54 -24.89 52.50
CA PRO A 589 -16.14 -24.50 52.49
C PRO A 589 -15.45 -24.34 51.12
N ASP A 590 -15.80 -25.04 50.03
CA ASP A 590 -14.77 -25.32 48.98
C ASP A 590 -15.09 -25.00 47.50
N PHE A 591 -16.05 -24.11 47.17
CA PHE A 591 -16.27 -23.66 45.78
C PHE A 591 -16.50 -22.14 45.69
N VAL A 592 -16.29 -21.53 44.51
CA VAL A 592 -16.34 -20.06 44.29
C VAL A 592 -17.64 -19.51 44.88
N LYS A 593 -17.53 -18.60 45.86
CA LYS A 593 -18.67 -18.08 46.63
C LYS A 593 -19.16 -16.79 45.98
N PRO A 594 -20.26 -16.79 45.22
CA PRO A 594 -20.72 -15.59 44.52
C PRO A 594 -21.25 -14.52 45.46
N ASN A 595 -21.48 -14.86 46.74
CA ASN A 595 -22.05 -13.99 47.77
C ASN A 595 -21.09 -12.90 48.27
N ASN A 596 -19.80 -12.99 47.94
CA ASN A 596 -18.78 -11.98 48.31
C ASN A 596 -18.54 -10.94 47.19
N ASP A 597 -19.12 -11.13 46.01
CA ASP A 597 -19.02 -10.19 44.91
C ASP A 597 -19.76 -8.89 45.20
N ALA A 598 -19.31 -7.82 44.57
CA ALA A 598 -20.10 -6.61 44.47
C ALA A 598 -21.43 -6.91 43.74
N LYS A 599 -22.52 -6.30 44.24
CA LYS A 599 -23.88 -6.54 43.78
C LYS A 599 -24.38 -5.33 43.02
N TYR A 600 -25.00 -5.56 41.88
CA TYR A 600 -25.46 -4.50 41.01
C TYR A 600 -26.91 -4.74 40.60
N THR A 601 -27.71 -3.69 40.48
CA THR A 601 -28.94 -3.76 39.69
C THR A 601 -28.57 -3.98 38.20
N PRO A 602 -29.49 -4.50 37.37
CA PRO A 602 -29.26 -4.62 35.93
C PRO A 602 -28.78 -3.31 35.30
N ASP A 603 -29.38 -2.18 35.66
CA ASP A 603 -29.01 -0.86 35.11
C ASP A 603 -27.59 -0.41 35.55
N GLN A 604 -27.22 -0.66 36.81
CA GLN A 604 -25.84 -0.39 37.27
C GLN A 604 -24.82 -1.28 36.56
N TYR A 605 -25.20 -2.52 36.26
CA TYR A 605 -24.33 -3.47 35.57
C TYR A 605 -24.16 -3.12 34.09
N GLU A 606 -25.25 -2.74 33.41
CA GLU A 606 -25.22 -2.24 32.02
C GLU A 606 -24.40 -0.95 31.89
N GLN A 607 -24.49 -0.03 32.87
CA GLN A 607 -23.65 1.17 32.89
C GLN A 607 -22.15 0.83 32.97
N ARG A 608 -21.76 -0.18 33.75
CA ARG A 608 -20.36 -0.65 33.82
C ARG A 608 -19.90 -1.20 32.47
N LEU A 609 -20.72 -2.04 31.84
CA LEU A 609 -20.41 -2.63 30.54
C LEU A 609 -20.31 -1.55 29.44
N THR A 610 -21.28 -0.64 29.40
CA THR A 610 -21.31 0.47 28.44
C THR A 610 -20.10 1.39 28.61
N ALA A 611 -19.74 1.71 29.86
CA ALA A 611 -18.54 2.51 30.14
C ALA A 611 -17.26 1.81 29.65
N TYR A 612 -17.15 0.50 29.86
CA TYR A 612 -16.03 -0.30 29.36
C TYR A 612 -15.95 -0.30 27.82
N VAL A 613 -17.07 -0.58 27.14
CA VAL A 613 -17.14 -0.63 25.67
C VAL A 613 -16.80 0.73 25.06
N ASN A 614 -17.35 1.82 25.61
CA ASN A 614 -17.06 3.17 25.14
C ASN A 614 -15.60 3.57 25.38
N GLN A 615 -15.03 3.24 26.54
CA GLN A 615 -13.62 3.52 26.83
C GLN A 615 -12.70 2.74 25.89
N LEU A 616 -12.99 1.45 25.65
CA LEU A 616 -12.21 0.61 24.74
C LEU A 616 -12.26 1.16 23.30
N ALA A 617 -13.42 1.58 22.82
CA ALA A 617 -13.56 2.21 21.51
C ALA A 617 -12.77 3.51 21.39
N SER A 618 -12.79 4.36 22.43
CA SER A 618 -12.00 5.59 22.51
C SER A 618 -10.49 5.30 22.49
N ASP A 619 -10.03 4.39 23.35
CA ASP A 619 -8.62 4.03 23.46
C ASP A 619 -8.08 3.44 22.14
N LYS A 620 -8.90 2.66 21.42
CA LYS A 620 -8.56 2.15 20.09
C LYS A 620 -8.42 3.25 19.05
N ALA A 621 -9.33 4.23 19.04
CA ALA A 621 -9.25 5.37 18.14
C ALA A 621 -7.98 6.21 18.41
N ASP A 622 -7.67 6.47 19.68
CA ASP A 622 -6.47 7.19 20.09
C ASP A 622 -5.18 6.43 19.73
N ALA A 623 -5.15 5.12 19.98
CA ALA A 623 -4.01 4.27 19.61
C ALA A 623 -3.80 4.21 18.09
N ALA A 624 -4.88 4.14 17.30
CA ALA A 624 -4.79 4.18 15.84
C ALA A 624 -4.24 5.53 15.33
N ALA A 625 -4.73 6.65 15.87
CA ALA A 625 -4.24 7.98 15.52
C ALA A 625 -2.76 8.19 15.92
N ALA A 626 -2.37 7.70 17.10
CA ALA A 626 -0.98 7.71 17.56
C ALA A 626 -0.08 6.87 16.64
N LYS A 627 -0.54 5.69 16.21
CA LYS A 627 0.17 4.85 15.25
C LYS A 627 0.35 5.54 13.90
N THR A 628 -0.71 6.14 13.34
CA THR A 628 -0.61 6.91 12.08
C THR A 628 0.42 8.03 12.19
N THR A 629 0.43 8.75 13.32
CA THR A 629 1.40 9.82 13.57
C THR A 629 2.83 9.29 13.68
N ALA A 630 3.03 8.18 14.41
CA ALA A 630 4.33 7.55 14.58
C ALA A 630 4.90 7.01 13.25
N ASP A 631 4.06 6.34 12.45
CA ASP A 631 4.43 5.83 11.12
C ASP A 631 4.80 6.97 10.16
N ALA A 632 4.02 8.07 10.16
CA ALA A 632 4.33 9.24 9.33
C ALA A 632 5.65 9.91 9.74
N ASN A 633 5.94 9.98 11.04
CA ASN A 633 7.22 10.50 11.54
C ASN A 633 8.39 9.59 11.19
N TYR A 634 8.21 8.27 11.30
CA TYR A 634 9.20 7.29 10.88
C TYR A 634 9.51 7.44 9.38
N ALA A 635 8.49 7.50 8.51
CA ALA A 635 8.66 7.69 7.08
C ALA A 635 9.42 8.98 6.71
N LYS A 636 9.13 10.10 7.40
CA LYS A 636 9.89 11.36 7.22
C LYS A 636 11.36 11.21 7.58
N VAL A 637 11.65 10.48 8.66
CA VAL A 637 13.04 10.26 9.09
C VAL A 637 13.77 9.30 8.14
N GLN A 638 13.08 8.29 7.56
CA GLN A 638 13.68 7.44 6.53
C GLN A 638 14.14 8.25 5.31
N GLN A 639 13.34 9.23 4.87
CA GLN A 639 13.76 10.14 3.80
C GLN A 639 14.98 10.98 4.22
N ALA A 640 14.99 11.51 5.45
CA ALA A 640 16.14 12.26 5.97
C ALA A 640 17.42 11.40 6.08
N VAL A 641 17.30 10.10 6.39
CA VAL A 641 18.41 9.14 6.37
C VAL A 641 18.92 8.95 4.93
N ALA A 642 18.02 8.76 3.97
CA ALA A 642 18.40 8.62 2.55
C ALA A 642 19.11 9.88 2.02
N ASP A 643 18.60 11.07 2.37
CA ASP A 643 19.21 12.34 2.00
C ASP A 643 20.59 12.51 2.66
N ALA A 644 20.74 12.13 3.93
CA ALA A 644 22.01 12.19 4.65
C ALA A 644 23.03 11.17 4.11
N ASP A 645 22.58 9.99 3.69
CA ASP A 645 23.42 8.94 3.09
C ASP A 645 23.94 9.36 1.71
N LYS A 646 23.06 9.96 0.90
CA LYS A 646 23.45 10.57 -0.38
C LYS A 646 24.45 11.70 -0.16
N ALA A 647 24.20 12.60 0.79
CA ALA A 647 25.11 13.71 1.10
C ALA A 647 26.48 13.21 1.60
N LEU A 648 26.51 12.12 2.38
CA LEU A 648 27.76 11.48 2.82
C LEU A 648 28.51 10.87 1.63
N THR A 649 27.81 10.14 0.75
CA THR A 649 28.39 9.53 -0.45
C THR A 649 28.99 10.59 -1.37
N ASP A 650 28.24 11.66 -1.64
CA ASP A 650 28.70 12.78 -2.48
C ASP A 650 29.93 13.47 -1.85
N ALA A 651 29.93 13.68 -0.53
CA ALA A 651 31.05 14.29 0.17
C ALA A 651 32.30 13.37 0.21
N GLN A 652 32.13 12.06 0.34
CA GLN A 652 33.22 11.07 0.27
C GLN A 652 33.80 10.97 -1.15
N ALA A 653 32.95 11.05 -2.18
CA ALA A 653 33.39 11.08 -3.56
C ALA A 653 34.21 12.34 -3.87
N ASP A 654 33.78 13.52 -3.40
CA ASP A 654 34.56 14.76 -3.53
C ASP A 654 35.86 14.70 -2.71
N GLN A 655 35.82 14.16 -1.48
CA GLN A 655 37.01 13.91 -0.67
C GLN A 655 38.05 13.05 -1.40
N GLN A 656 37.61 11.95 -2.03
CA GLN A 656 38.47 11.06 -2.81
C GLN A 656 39.03 11.76 -4.05
N ALA A 657 38.19 12.53 -4.76
CA ALA A 657 38.60 13.29 -5.93
C ALA A 657 39.64 14.38 -5.57
N LYS A 658 39.43 15.13 -4.48
CA LYS A 658 40.38 16.15 -4.02
C LYS A 658 41.68 15.54 -3.47
N THR A 659 41.59 14.39 -2.79
CA THR A 659 42.78 13.65 -2.35
C THR A 659 43.61 13.18 -3.55
N THR A 660 42.96 12.62 -4.57
CA THR A 660 43.62 12.22 -5.82
C THR A 660 44.25 13.42 -6.54
N ALA A 661 43.56 14.56 -6.58
CA ALA A 661 44.09 15.80 -7.16
C ALA A 661 45.32 16.32 -6.39
N TYR A 662 45.31 16.22 -5.06
CA TYR A 662 46.46 16.53 -4.22
C TYR A 662 47.63 15.58 -4.48
N ASP A 663 47.41 14.27 -4.50
CA ASP A 663 48.46 13.27 -4.77
C ASP A 663 49.07 13.46 -6.16
N ASN A 664 48.23 13.77 -7.17
CA ASN A 664 48.69 14.09 -8.52
C ASN A 664 49.51 15.40 -8.56
N ALA A 665 49.12 16.42 -7.81
CA ALA A 665 49.89 17.66 -7.70
C ALA A 665 51.25 17.44 -7.00
N VAL A 666 51.28 16.63 -5.94
CA VAL A 666 52.51 16.24 -5.24
C VAL A 666 53.43 15.47 -6.17
N LYS A 667 52.89 14.51 -6.93
CA LYS A 667 53.66 13.76 -7.93
C LYS A 667 54.20 14.67 -9.04
N ALA A 668 53.38 15.57 -9.57
CA ALA A 668 53.81 16.53 -10.59
C ALA A 668 54.92 17.47 -10.08
N LYS A 669 54.87 17.86 -8.80
CA LYS A 669 55.94 18.60 -8.15
C LYS A 669 57.23 17.77 -8.04
N SER A 670 57.14 16.51 -7.62
CA SER A 670 58.29 15.60 -7.59
C SER A 670 58.92 15.40 -8.97
N ASP A 671 58.10 15.25 -10.01
CA ASP A 671 58.56 15.10 -11.40
C ASP A 671 59.23 16.39 -11.91
N ALA A 672 58.71 17.57 -11.52
CA ALA A 672 59.33 18.87 -11.81
C ALA A 672 60.65 19.08 -11.04
N ASP A 673 60.72 18.69 -9.77
CA ASP A 673 61.93 18.73 -8.96
C ASP A 673 63.04 17.83 -9.57
N ALA A 674 62.67 16.64 -10.04
CA ALA A 674 63.58 15.73 -10.74
C ALA A 674 64.05 16.31 -12.09
N ALA A 675 63.16 16.93 -12.86
CA ALA A 675 63.51 17.56 -14.13
C ALA A 675 64.46 18.77 -13.95
N VAL A 676 64.24 19.59 -12.91
CA VAL A 676 65.18 20.67 -12.54
C VAL A 676 66.53 20.07 -12.16
N LYS A 677 66.56 19.00 -11.35
CA LYS A 677 67.81 18.33 -10.99
C LYS A 677 68.53 17.78 -12.23
N THR A 678 67.85 17.11 -13.15
CA THR A 678 68.46 16.61 -14.39
C THR A 678 68.97 17.73 -15.31
N ALA A 679 68.23 18.83 -15.46
CA ALA A 679 68.66 19.97 -16.27
C ALA A 679 69.81 20.75 -15.61
N GLN A 680 69.83 20.81 -14.27
CA GLN A 680 70.87 21.43 -13.46
C GLN A 680 72.14 20.58 -13.49
N ASP A 681 72.03 19.26 -13.33
CA ASP A 681 73.14 18.31 -13.48
C ASP A 681 73.73 18.39 -14.91
N ALA A 682 72.90 18.47 -15.96
CA ALA A 682 73.36 18.60 -17.36
C ALA A 682 74.02 19.97 -17.68
N TYR A 683 73.56 21.04 -17.03
CA TYR A 683 74.17 22.36 -17.11
C TYR A 683 75.49 22.43 -16.32
N ASP A 684 75.53 21.86 -15.11
CA ASP A 684 76.69 21.83 -14.22
C ASP A 684 77.82 20.92 -14.74
N GLU A 685 77.48 19.79 -15.36
CA GLU A 685 78.42 18.90 -16.06
C GLU A 685 79.09 19.62 -17.25
N ALA A 686 78.33 20.40 -18.02
CA ALA A 686 78.87 21.22 -19.11
C ALA A 686 79.68 22.43 -18.61
N SER A 687 79.28 23.03 -17.49
CA SER A 687 79.88 24.24 -16.92
C SER A 687 81.20 24.00 -16.16
N LYS A 688 81.53 22.75 -15.78
CA LYS A 688 82.82 22.37 -15.13
C LYS A 688 84.06 22.48 -16.04
N SER A 689 83.90 22.70 -17.34
CA SER A 689 84.98 22.62 -18.35
C SER A 689 85.54 23.97 -18.84
N LEU A 690 85.08 25.10 -18.30
CA LEU A 690 85.46 26.45 -18.76
C LEU A 690 86.06 27.29 -17.62
N GLY A 691 87.38 27.53 -17.67
CA GLY A 691 88.04 28.55 -16.86
C GLY A 691 87.93 29.95 -17.50
N GLU A 692 87.93 31.00 -16.67
CA GLU A 692 87.75 32.40 -17.11
C GLU A 692 88.85 32.87 -18.08
N GLY A 693 88.44 33.40 -19.24
CA GLY A 693 89.29 34.14 -20.18
C GLY A 693 89.67 33.46 -21.51
N VAL A 694 89.02 32.38 -21.94
CA VAL A 694 89.39 31.65 -23.19
C VAL A 694 88.45 32.00 -24.35
N GLU A 695 89.00 32.56 -25.44
CA GLU A 695 88.30 32.81 -26.72
C GLU A 695 87.88 31.51 -27.43
N ILE A 696 86.66 31.49 -27.97
CA ILE A 696 86.07 30.38 -28.74
C ILE A 696 86.65 30.39 -30.18
N PRO A 697 87.40 29.37 -30.64
CA PRO A 697 88.02 29.37 -31.97
C PRO A 697 87.00 29.30 -33.11
N THR A 698 87.20 30.04 -34.20
CA THR A 698 86.37 29.94 -35.41
C THR A 698 86.76 28.71 -36.25
N LYS A 699 85.83 28.19 -37.08
CA LYS A 699 86.09 27.00 -37.92
C LYS A 699 87.31 27.14 -38.83
N ALA A 700 87.62 28.34 -39.30
CA ALA A 700 88.79 28.62 -40.13
C ALA A 700 90.14 28.49 -39.38
N GLU A 701 90.13 28.53 -38.05
CA GLU A 701 91.32 28.46 -37.20
C GLU A 701 91.63 27.03 -36.74
N VAL A 702 90.58 26.19 -36.62
CA VAL A 702 90.69 24.73 -36.42
C VAL A 702 91.33 24.06 -37.64
N ASP A 703 90.88 24.41 -38.85
CA ASP A 703 91.35 23.84 -40.12
C ASP A 703 92.84 24.19 -40.42
N LYS A 704 93.38 25.26 -39.79
CA LYS A 704 94.76 25.75 -40.00
C LYS A 704 95.80 25.05 -39.12
N LEU A 705 95.40 24.59 -37.93
CA LEU A 705 96.26 23.87 -36.98
C LEU A 705 96.39 22.38 -37.33
N GLU A 706 95.35 21.81 -37.95
CA GLU A 706 95.34 20.48 -38.58
C GLU A 706 96.40 20.36 -39.68
N ALA A 707 96.51 21.37 -40.54
CA ALA A 707 97.42 21.36 -41.68
C ALA A 707 98.91 21.39 -41.28
N ALA A 708 99.25 22.04 -40.16
CA ALA A 708 100.61 22.12 -39.65
C ALA A 708 101.00 20.86 -38.87
N ALA A 709 100.08 20.33 -38.07
CA ALA A 709 100.19 19.11 -37.27
C ALA A 709 100.73 17.90 -38.01
N ASN A 710 100.02 17.61 -39.09
CA ASN A 710 100.15 16.38 -39.85
C ASN A 710 101.43 16.32 -40.69
N LYS A 711 102.04 17.46 -40.99
CA LYS A 711 103.22 17.47 -41.87
C LYS A 711 104.49 17.05 -41.14
N ALA A 712 104.45 17.19 -39.83
CA ALA A 712 105.59 17.10 -39.00
C ALA A 712 105.59 15.71 -38.32
N ALA A 713 104.74 15.48 -37.31
CA ALA A 713 104.99 14.72 -36.06
C ALA A 713 105.41 13.27 -36.03
N GLU A 714 105.17 12.53 -37.09
CA GLU A 714 105.17 11.09 -36.93
C GLU A 714 105.77 10.35 -38.08
N THR A 715 106.33 11.07 -39.03
CA THR A 715 107.24 10.51 -39.99
C THR A 715 108.43 9.90 -39.17
N SER A 716 108.85 10.53 -38.07
CA SER A 716 110.19 10.31 -37.53
C SER A 716 110.59 9.10 -36.72
N LYS A 717 110.11 9.10 -35.49
CA LYS A 717 110.51 8.12 -34.48
C LYS A 717 109.59 6.92 -34.55
N LYS A 718 108.43 7.10 -35.17
CA LYS A 718 107.39 6.12 -35.48
C LYS A 718 107.72 5.26 -36.71
N ALA A 719 108.99 5.09 -36.92
CA ALA A 719 109.58 4.48 -38.06
C ALA A 719 110.21 3.18 -37.58
N ASP A 720 111.32 3.34 -36.85
CA ASP A 720 112.13 2.25 -36.34
C ASP A 720 111.58 1.69 -35.02
N ALA A 721 111.12 2.54 -34.09
CA ALA A 721 110.41 2.07 -32.90
C ALA A 721 109.02 1.53 -33.26
N THR A 722 108.42 1.93 -34.39
CA THR A 722 107.13 1.39 -34.82
C THR A 722 107.25 0.01 -35.37
N VAL A 723 108.33 -0.39 -36.06
CA VAL A 723 108.44 -1.80 -36.46
C VAL A 723 108.53 -2.71 -35.22
N THR A 724 109.35 -2.36 -34.22
CA THR A 724 109.52 -3.16 -32.99
C THR A 724 108.36 -3.03 -32.01
N ALA A 725 107.82 -1.83 -31.81
CA ALA A 725 106.64 -1.61 -31.00
C ALA A 725 105.38 -2.14 -31.69
N LYS A 726 105.26 -2.15 -33.03
CA LYS A 726 104.12 -2.76 -33.74
C LYS A 726 104.18 -4.28 -33.67
N GLN A 727 105.36 -4.88 -33.64
CA GLN A 727 105.53 -6.32 -33.35
C GLN A 727 105.17 -6.66 -31.88
N GLY A 728 105.58 -5.85 -30.91
CA GLY A 728 105.16 -5.98 -29.50
C GLY A 728 103.68 -5.66 -29.28
N GLU A 729 103.14 -4.67 -29.99
CA GLU A 729 101.73 -4.27 -30.02
C GLU A 729 100.89 -5.36 -30.67
N ILE A 730 101.34 -6.02 -31.76
CA ILE A 730 100.66 -7.20 -32.31
C ILE A 730 100.64 -8.34 -31.29
N ALA A 731 101.72 -8.61 -30.56
CA ALA A 731 101.74 -9.65 -29.53
C ALA A 731 100.81 -9.31 -28.34
N THR A 732 100.82 -8.06 -27.85
CA THR A 732 99.93 -7.56 -26.80
C THR A 732 98.47 -7.48 -27.27
N LEU A 733 98.20 -7.04 -28.50
CA LEU A 733 96.87 -6.99 -29.10
C LEU A 733 96.34 -8.38 -29.43
N THR A 734 97.19 -9.36 -29.76
CA THR A 734 96.79 -10.77 -29.92
C THR A 734 96.38 -11.37 -28.58
N ALA A 735 97.16 -11.13 -27.52
CA ALA A 735 96.77 -11.53 -26.16
C ALA A 735 95.51 -10.79 -25.67
N SER A 736 95.38 -9.50 -25.99
CA SER A 736 94.22 -8.67 -25.63
C SER A 736 92.97 -9.05 -26.43
N GLN A 737 93.09 -9.39 -27.71
CA GLN A 737 92.00 -9.91 -28.55
C GLN A 737 91.52 -11.26 -27.99
N LYS A 738 92.44 -12.17 -27.66
CA LYS A 738 92.08 -13.46 -27.05
C LYS A 738 91.39 -13.28 -25.69
N ALA A 739 91.91 -12.41 -24.82
CA ALA A 739 91.31 -12.10 -23.54
C ALA A 739 89.95 -11.38 -23.67
N ALA A 740 89.81 -10.47 -24.64
CA ALA A 740 88.54 -9.79 -24.94
C ALA A 740 87.51 -10.75 -25.52
N GLN A 741 87.92 -11.70 -26.37
CA GLN A 741 87.05 -12.76 -26.89
C GLN A 741 86.60 -13.70 -25.77
N GLU A 742 87.51 -14.20 -24.92
CA GLU A 742 87.17 -15.03 -23.77
C GLU A 742 86.26 -14.28 -22.76
N SER A 743 86.42 -12.96 -22.62
CA SER A 743 85.54 -12.11 -21.81
C SER A 743 84.17 -11.91 -22.45
N SER A 744 84.09 -11.77 -23.78
CA SER A 744 82.85 -11.66 -24.55
C SER A 744 82.04 -12.95 -24.49
N ASP A 745 82.70 -14.09 -24.65
CA ASP A 745 82.07 -15.41 -24.61
C ASP A 745 81.50 -15.71 -23.20
N LYS A 746 82.26 -15.37 -22.14
CA LYS A 746 81.78 -15.49 -20.75
C LYS A 746 80.60 -14.56 -20.44
N ALA A 747 80.64 -13.31 -20.92
CA ALA A 747 79.55 -12.37 -20.73
C ALA A 747 78.29 -12.81 -21.49
N SER A 748 78.44 -13.37 -22.69
CA SER A 748 77.34 -13.92 -23.50
C SER A 748 76.69 -15.13 -22.82
N ALA A 749 77.48 -16.06 -22.30
CA ALA A 749 76.96 -17.21 -21.54
C ALA A 749 76.25 -16.80 -20.23
N ALA A 750 76.74 -15.75 -19.56
CA ALA A 750 76.08 -15.17 -18.39
C ALA A 750 74.73 -14.51 -18.76
N ALA A 751 74.67 -13.81 -19.89
CA ALA A 751 73.43 -13.21 -20.41
C ALA A 751 72.38 -14.26 -20.79
N GLU A 752 72.77 -15.39 -21.39
CA GLU A 752 71.86 -16.51 -21.70
C GLU A 752 71.31 -17.20 -20.44
N THR A 753 72.16 -17.34 -19.42
CA THR A 753 71.74 -17.88 -18.12
C THR A 753 70.75 -16.93 -17.42
N ALA A 754 71.02 -15.63 -17.43
CA ALA A 754 70.13 -14.61 -16.88
C ALA A 754 68.80 -14.54 -17.64
N LYS A 755 68.82 -14.71 -18.98
CA LYS A 755 67.61 -14.78 -19.80
C LYS A 755 66.71 -15.95 -19.42
N SER A 756 67.30 -17.15 -19.28
CA SER A 756 66.55 -18.35 -18.88
C SER A 756 65.90 -18.18 -17.50
N ALA A 757 66.63 -17.61 -16.53
CA ALA A 757 66.09 -17.32 -15.20
C ALA A 757 64.97 -16.26 -15.22
N SER A 758 65.08 -15.24 -16.09
CA SER A 758 64.04 -14.23 -16.30
C SER A 758 62.77 -14.84 -16.91
N ASP A 759 62.92 -15.68 -17.94
CA ASP A 759 61.80 -16.34 -18.62
C ASP A 759 61.05 -17.30 -17.68
N GLU A 760 61.77 -18.07 -16.86
CA GLU A 760 61.16 -18.95 -15.84
C GLU A 760 60.40 -18.17 -14.76
N ALA A 761 60.96 -17.05 -14.27
CA ALA A 761 60.31 -16.20 -13.28
C ALA A 761 59.06 -15.50 -13.85
N ALA A 762 59.11 -15.04 -15.11
CA ALA A 762 57.96 -14.46 -15.80
C ALA A 762 56.83 -15.49 -15.96
N LYS A 763 57.16 -16.74 -16.29
CA LYS A 763 56.19 -17.84 -16.37
C LYS A 763 55.56 -18.13 -15.00
N ALA A 764 56.36 -18.25 -13.95
CA ALA A 764 55.87 -18.48 -12.59
C ALA A 764 54.96 -17.35 -12.08
N SER A 765 55.30 -16.10 -12.38
CA SER A 765 54.44 -14.94 -12.10
C SER A 765 53.10 -15.01 -12.85
N SER A 766 53.12 -15.36 -14.15
CA SER A 766 51.91 -15.51 -14.95
C SER A 766 50.97 -16.60 -14.41
N ASP A 767 51.53 -17.76 -14.03
CA ASP A 767 50.73 -18.87 -13.52
C ASP A 767 50.13 -18.58 -12.13
N ALA A 768 50.86 -17.84 -11.28
CA ALA A 768 50.35 -17.36 -10.01
C ALA A 768 49.21 -16.34 -10.19
N ALA A 769 49.31 -15.43 -11.16
CA ALA A 769 48.25 -14.46 -11.48
C ALA A 769 46.96 -15.17 -11.96
N LYS A 770 47.08 -16.18 -12.82
CA LYS A 770 45.92 -17.00 -13.26
C LYS A 770 45.25 -17.75 -12.12
N THR A 771 46.02 -18.16 -11.12
CA THR A 771 45.49 -18.83 -9.92
C THR A 771 44.61 -17.86 -9.11
N VAL A 772 45.06 -16.62 -8.92
CA VAL A 772 44.26 -15.56 -8.26
C VAL A 772 42.98 -15.28 -9.01
N GLU A 773 43.04 -15.16 -10.34
CA GLU A 773 41.89 -14.91 -11.21
C GLU A 773 40.86 -16.04 -11.08
N THR A 774 41.31 -17.29 -11.12
CA THR A 774 40.45 -18.48 -11.01
C THR A 774 39.74 -18.57 -9.66
N LEU A 775 40.45 -18.37 -8.55
CA LEU A 775 39.86 -18.41 -7.21
C LEU A 775 38.88 -17.25 -6.99
N SER A 776 39.26 -16.04 -7.45
CA SER A 776 38.40 -14.85 -7.33
C SER A 776 37.10 -15.00 -8.13
N ALA A 777 37.17 -15.58 -9.34
CA ALA A 777 35.99 -15.84 -10.16
C ALA A 777 35.03 -16.85 -9.51
N LYS A 778 35.55 -17.91 -8.88
CA LYS A 778 34.72 -18.91 -8.19
C LYS A 778 34.03 -18.35 -6.94
N ARG A 779 34.73 -17.55 -6.12
CA ARG A 779 34.13 -16.89 -4.96
C ARG A 779 33.05 -15.90 -5.39
N LYS A 780 33.33 -15.07 -6.40
CA LYS A 780 32.35 -14.14 -6.98
C LYS A 780 31.08 -14.85 -7.47
N ALA A 781 31.22 -15.98 -8.16
CA ALA A 781 30.07 -16.76 -8.62
C ALA A 781 29.21 -17.30 -7.46
N ALA A 782 29.84 -17.74 -6.36
CA ALA A 782 29.13 -18.17 -5.16
C ALA A 782 28.41 -17.01 -4.46
N ASP A 783 29.03 -15.83 -4.38
CA ASP A 783 28.43 -14.63 -3.78
C ASP A 783 27.23 -14.11 -4.59
N GLU A 784 27.35 -14.09 -5.92
CA GLU A 784 26.26 -13.74 -6.83
C GLU A 784 25.09 -14.74 -6.73
N ALA A 785 25.40 -16.05 -6.67
CA ALA A 785 24.38 -17.08 -6.46
C ALA A 785 23.69 -16.95 -5.09
N LYS A 786 24.44 -16.58 -4.04
CA LYS A 786 23.87 -16.29 -2.72
C LYS A 786 22.91 -15.11 -2.77
N SER A 787 23.31 -14.00 -3.41
CA SER A 787 22.46 -12.82 -3.56
C SER A 787 21.16 -13.14 -4.32
N ALA A 788 21.26 -13.96 -5.37
CA ALA A 788 20.08 -14.44 -6.11
C ALA A 788 19.17 -15.33 -5.25
N SER A 789 19.74 -16.24 -4.45
CA SER A 789 19.01 -17.07 -3.50
C SER A 789 18.27 -16.25 -2.44
N ASP A 790 18.93 -15.25 -1.85
CA ASP A 790 18.34 -14.39 -0.81
C ASP A 790 17.17 -13.56 -1.38
N LYS A 791 17.32 -13.02 -2.60
CA LYS A 791 16.25 -12.29 -3.31
C LYS A 791 15.05 -13.18 -3.62
N ALA A 792 15.28 -14.38 -4.17
CA ALA A 792 14.21 -15.32 -4.48
C ALA A 792 13.45 -15.79 -3.23
N SER A 793 14.16 -16.03 -2.12
CA SER A 793 13.56 -16.34 -0.82
C SER A 793 12.67 -15.19 -0.31
N THR A 794 13.14 -13.95 -0.43
CA THR A 794 12.35 -12.75 -0.04
C THR A 794 11.09 -12.61 -0.89
N ALA A 795 11.20 -12.83 -2.20
CA ALA A 795 10.05 -12.81 -3.11
C ALA A 795 9.03 -13.92 -2.79
N ALA A 796 9.49 -15.13 -2.46
CA ALA A 796 8.62 -16.22 -2.03
C ALA A 796 7.89 -15.91 -0.71
N ALA A 797 8.56 -15.25 0.25
CA ALA A 797 7.94 -14.81 1.50
C ALA A 797 6.84 -13.75 1.27
N ALA A 798 7.10 -12.77 0.39
CA ALA A 798 6.10 -11.76 0.02
C ALA A 798 4.90 -12.36 -0.73
N ALA A 799 5.14 -13.31 -1.63
CA ALA A 799 4.09 -14.05 -2.33
C ALA A 799 3.25 -14.90 -1.36
N LYS A 800 3.88 -15.50 -0.33
CA LYS A 800 3.17 -16.22 0.74
C LYS A 800 2.22 -15.31 1.51
N GLN A 801 2.70 -14.13 1.92
CA GLN A 801 1.89 -13.15 2.63
C GLN A 801 0.70 -12.68 1.79
N SER A 802 0.93 -12.46 0.49
CA SER A 802 -0.13 -12.08 -0.46
C SER A 802 -1.18 -13.19 -0.64
N ALA A 803 -0.75 -14.45 -0.70
CA ALA A 803 -1.65 -15.60 -0.77
C ALA A 803 -2.50 -15.75 0.50
N SER A 804 -1.92 -15.59 1.69
CA SER A 804 -2.64 -15.64 2.96
C SER A 804 -3.64 -14.48 3.12
N ALA A 805 -3.30 -13.28 2.64
CA ALA A 805 -4.24 -12.15 2.62
C ALA A 805 -5.43 -12.40 1.68
N ALA A 806 -5.17 -12.93 0.49
CA ALA A 806 -6.21 -13.29 -0.48
C ALA A 806 -7.11 -14.43 0.05
N GLU A 807 -6.53 -15.42 0.73
CA GLU A 807 -7.26 -16.51 1.40
C GLU A 807 -8.21 -15.97 2.47
N SER A 808 -7.72 -15.06 3.32
CA SER A 808 -8.51 -14.43 4.38
C SER A 808 -9.68 -13.64 3.80
N ALA A 809 -9.45 -12.87 2.74
CA ALA A 809 -10.50 -12.10 2.06
C ALA A 809 -11.55 -13.01 1.41
N TYR A 810 -11.13 -14.09 0.74
CA TYR A 810 -12.03 -15.08 0.17
C TYR A 810 -12.89 -15.77 1.25
N VAL A 811 -12.27 -16.24 2.34
CA VAL A 811 -12.99 -16.91 3.44
C VAL A 811 -14.00 -15.97 4.11
N SER A 812 -13.63 -14.71 4.35
CA SER A 812 -14.57 -13.71 4.88
C SER A 812 -15.78 -13.51 3.97
N SER A 813 -15.54 -13.31 2.67
CA SER A 813 -16.62 -13.13 1.69
C SER A 813 -17.49 -14.37 1.51
N TYR A 814 -16.88 -15.56 1.58
CA TYR A 814 -17.60 -16.85 1.52
C TYR A 814 -18.53 -17.03 2.71
N ASN A 815 -18.09 -16.66 3.92
CA ASN A 815 -18.92 -16.72 5.13
C ASN A 815 -20.07 -15.71 5.06
N GLU A 816 -19.81 -14.48 4.62
CA GLU A 816 -20.86 -13.47 4.41
C GLU A 816 -21.89 -13.91 3.34
N LEU A 817 -21.43 -14.54 2.26
CA LEU A 817 -22.31 -15.11 1.25
C LEU A 817 -23.19 -16.23 1.82
N ALA A 818 -22.63 -17.08 2.68
CA ALA A 818 -23.38 -18.13 3.36
C ALA A 818 -24.49 -17.53 4.22
N GLU A 819 -24.20 -16.52 5.05
CA GLU A 819 -25.21 -15.83 5.86
C GLU A 819 -26.30 -15.15 5.03
N LEU A 820 -25.92 -14.42 3.98
CA LEU A 820 -26.89 -13.80 3.07
C LEU A 820 -27.79 -14.84 2.39
N THR A 821 -27.24 -16.00 2.05
CA THR A 821 -27.99 -17.11 1.46
C THR A 821 -28.98 -17.71 2.48
N LYS A 822 -28.59 -17.85 3.74
CA LYS A 822 -29.50 -18.30 4.81
C LYS A 822 -30.65 -17.33 5.02
N GLU A 823 -30.35 -16.04 5.08
CA GLU A 823 -31.37 -14.99 5.26
C GLU A 823 -32.34 -14.96 4.07
N GLN A 824 -31.83 -15.10 2.84
CA GLN A 824 -32.66 -15.22 1.64
C GLN A 824 -33.56 -16.46 1.69
N GLN A 825 -33.05 -17.61 2.13
CA GLN A 825 -33.84 -18.83 2.30
C GLN A 825 -34.94 -18.67 3.37
N ALA A 826 -34.63 -18.01 4.49
CA ALA A 826 -35.60 -17.73 5.54
C ALA A 826 -36.71 -16.79 5.05
N LEU A 827 -36.35 -15.71 4.35
CA LEU A 827 -37.32 -14.78 3.73
C LEU A 827 -38.17 -15.48 2.66
N GLN A 828 -37.58 -16.38 1.87
CA GLN A 828 -38.34 -17.15 0.88
C GLN A 828 -39.29 -18.16 1.53
N ALA A 829 -38.87 -18.83 2.60
CA ALA A 829 -39.73 -19.73 3.37
C ALA A 829 -40.89 -18.98 4.04
N ASP A 830 -40.64 -17.77 4.55
CA ASP A 830 -41.67 -16.88 5.08
C ASP A 830 -42.66 -16.42 3.99
N ALA A 831 -42.15 -16.05 2.81
CA ALA A 831 -42.98 -15.75 1.65
C ALA A 831 -43.83 -16.96 1.23
N ASP A 832 -43.28 -18.17 1.22
CA ASP A 832 -44.00 -19.40 0.87
C ASP A 832 -45.06 -19.79 1.93
N ALA A 833 -44.76 -19.57 3.21
CA ALA A 833 -45.72 -19.75 4.30
C ALA A 833 -46.88 -18.75 4.19
N LYS A 834 -46.58 -17.47 3.95
CA LYS A 834 -47.59 -16.42 3.73
C LYS A 834 -48.39 -16.65 2.45
N LYS A 835 -47.78 -17.18 1.39
CA LYS A 835 -48.46 -17.63 0.17
C LYS A 835 -49.45 -18.74 0.45
N THR A 836 -49.06 -19.71 1.27
CA THR A 836 -49.93 -20.83 1.67
C THR A 836 -51.10 -20.32 2.53
N ALA A 837 -50.84 -19.42 3.49
CA ALA A 837 -51.88 -18.78 4.30
C ALA A 837 -52.85 -17.95 3.44
N TRP A 838 -52.32 -17.19 2.47
CA TRP A 838 -53.13 -16.49 1.49
C TRP A 838 -53.99 -17.45 0.68
N GLN A 839 -53.41 -18.53 0.13
CA GLN A 839 -54.16 -19.53 -0.64
C GLN A 839 -55.24 -20.23 0.20
N GLN A 840 -54.99 -20.48 1.48
CA GLN A 840 -55.98 -21.05 2.39
C GLN A 840 -57.09 -20.06 2.72
N ALA A 841 -56.76 -18.79 2.98
CA ALA A 841 -57.73 -17.74 3.23
C ALA A 841 -58.58 -17.44 1.98
N ASP A 842 -57.95 -17.41 0.80
CA ASP A 842 -58.61 -17.25 -0.49
C ASP A 842 -59.52 -18.45 -0.79
N LYS A 843 -59.04 -19.68 -0.55
CA LYS A 843 -59.85 -20.89 -0.70
C LYS A 843 -61.02 -20.93 0.29
N ALA A 844 -60.82 -20.56 1.56
CA ALA A 844 -61.90 -20.49 2.56
C ALA A 844 -62.95 -19.44 2.17
N TRP A 845 -62.51 -18.30 1.63
CA TRP A 845 -63.38 -17.29 1.07
C TRP A 845 -64.12 -17.81 -0.18
N GLN A 846 -63.45 -18.49 -1.11
CA GLN A 846 -64.07 -19.10 -2.30
C GLN A 846 -65.03 -20.25 -1.97
N ASP A 847 -64.72 -21.07 -0.97
CA ASP A 847 -65.56 -22.17 -0.49
C ASP A 847 -66.83 -21.61 0.20
N LEU A 848 -66.72 -20.51 0.96
CA LEU A 848 -67.86 -19.76 1.50
C LEU A 848 -68.73 -19.16 0.38
N VAL A 849 -68.11 -18.62 -0.67
CA VAL A 849 -68.80 -18.10 -1.85
C VAL A 849 -69.52 -19.23 -2.61
N THR A 850 -68.88 -20.40 -2.77
CA THR A 850 -69.42 -21.56 -3.51
C THR A 850 -70.56 -22.25 -2.75
N ALA A 851 -70.48 -22.35 -1.42
CA ALA A 851 -71.53 -22.94 -0.58
C ALA A 851 -72.87 -22.16 -0.60
N SER A 852 -72.90 -20.92 -1.10
CA SER A 852 -74.08 -20.06 -1.14
C SER A 852 -74.99 -20.23 -2.37
N GLY A 853 -74.51 -20.85 -3.45
CA GLY A 853 -75.33 -21.36 -4.55
C GLY A 853 -76.15 -20.38 -5.41
N SER A 854 -75.94 -19.05 -5.40
CA SER A 854 -76.73 -18.10 -6.21
C SER A 854 -75.89 -17.14 -7.07
N GLU A 855 -76.32 -16.95 -8.33
CA GLU A 855 -75.86 -15.95 -9.31
C GLU A 855 -75.84 -14.51 -8.75
N ASP A 856 -76.61 -14.24 -7.68
CA ASP A 856 -76.69 -12.95 -6.98
C ASP A 856 -75.41 -12.59 -6.21
N VAL A 857 -74.59 -13.58 -5.82
CA VAL A 857 -73.34 -13.36 -5.07
C VAL A 857 -72.21 -12.89 -5.99
N LEU A 858 -72.23 -13.28 -7.27
CA LEU A 858 -71.30 -12.77 -8.29
C LEU A 858 -71.54 -11.27 -8.56
N ASN A 859 -72.81 -10.84 -8.52
CA ASN A 859 -73.20 -9.44 -8.61
C ASN A 859 -72.85 -8.65 -7.33
N LEU A 860 -72.92 -9.29 -6.15
CA LEU A 860 -72.49 -8.70 -4.88
C LEU A 860 -70.96 -8.48 -4.82
N LYS A 861 -70.16 -9.42 -5.34
CA LYS A 861 -68.70 -9.27 -5.46
C LYS A 861 -68.32 -8.07 -6.32
N LYS A 862 -69.01 -7.89 -7.45
CA LYS A 862 -68.79 -6.75 -8.36
C LYS A 862 -69.16 -5.41 -7.71
N ALA A 863 -70.26 -5.37 -6.94
CA ALA A 863 -70.65 -4.19 -6.17
C ALA A 863 -69.69 -3.87 -5.01
N LEU A 864 -69.09 -4.89 -4.38
CA LEU A 864 -68.12 -4.75 -3.31
C LEU A 864 -66.73 -4.32 -3.81
N ASP A 865 -66.30 -4.82 -4.97
CA ASP A 865 -65.09 -4.37 -5.65
C ASP A 865 -65.23 -2.90 -6.11
N GLU A 866 -66.41 -2.50 -6.58
CA GLU A 866 -66.72 -1.09 -6.90
C GLU A 866 -66.81 -0.19 -5.65
N ALA A 867 -67.24 -0.72 -4.50
CA ALA A 867 -67.26 0.00 -3.22
C ALA A 867 -65.84 0.13 -2.62
N ASN A 868 -65.01 -0.90 -2.70
CA ASN A 868 -63.61 -0.86 -2.26
C ASN A 868 -62.76 0.07 -3.15
N ALA A 869 -62.98 0.11 -4.46
CA ALA A 869 -62.33 1.08 -5.34
C ALA A 869 -62.69 2.54 -4.99
N LYS A 870 -63.93 2.79 -4.54
CA LYS A 870 -64.37 4.11 -4.05
C LYS A 870 -63.81 4.43 -2.65
N LEU A 871 -63.63 3.43 -1.80
CA LEU A 871 -63.00 3.57 -0.47
C LEU A 871 -61.49 3.86 -0.57
N GLU A 872 -60.77 3.21 -1.47
CA GLU A 872 -59.35 3.49 -1.71
C GLU A 872 -59.13 4.84 -2.39
N ALA A 873 -60.04 5.27 -3.29
CA ALA A 873 -60.04 6.64 -3.82
C ALA A 873 -60.29 7.69 -2.72
N ALA A 874 -61.14 7.38 -1.72
CA ALA A 874 -61.37 8.24 -0.56
C ALA A 874 -60.17 8.29 0.41
N LYS A 875 -59.44 7.17 0.61
CA LYS A 875 -58.19 7.13 1.38
C LYS A 875 -57.03 7.86 0.69
N GLN A 876 -56.91 7.76 -0.64
CA GLN A 876 -56.00 8.60 -1.42
C GLN A 876 -56.39 10.08 -1.34
N GLY A 877 -57.68 10.40 -1.35
CA GLY A 877 -58.18 11.76 -1.07
C GLY A 877 -57.79 12.26 0.31
N GLN A 878 -57.87 11.40 1.35
CA GLN A 878 -57.47 11.70 2.72
C GLN A 878 -55.94 11.86 2.87
N GLN A 879 -55.14 11.02 2.20
CA GLN A 879 -53.68 11.17 2.15
C GLN A 879 -53.24 12.39 1.34
N THR A 880 -53.96 12.75 0.28
CA THR A 880 -53.71 13.97 -0.49
C THR A 880 -54.09 15.21 0.31
N ALA A 881 -55.16 15.14 1.12
CA ALA A 881 -55.56 16.20 2.05
C ALA A 881 -54.60 16.33 3.26
N GLN A 882 -54.10 15.20 3.78
CA GLN A 882 -53.07 15.17 4.82
C GLN A 882 -51.73 15.68 4.28
N LYS A 883 -51.36 15.30 3.06
CA LYS A 883 -50.18 15.82 2.37
C LYS A 883 -50.32 17.31 2.05
N ALA A 884 -51.51 17.79 1.66
CA ALA A 884 -51.77 19.22 1.50
C ALA A 884 -51.72 20.00 2.83
N LEU A 885 -52.10 19.36 3.94
CA LEU A 885 -51.97 19.88 5.30
C LEU A 885 -50.49 19.92 5.74
N ASP A 886 -49.72 18.89 5.44
CA ASP A 886 -48.28 18.80 5.71
C ASP A 886 -47.48 19.76 4.80
N ASP A 887 -47.88 19.94 3.54
CA ASP A 887 -47.30 20.90 2.59
C ASP A 887 -47.65 22.35 3.00
N LEU A 888 -48.82 22.60 3.62
CA LEU A 888 -49.20 23.91 4.19
C LEU A 888 -48.43 24.22 5.47
N VAL A 889 -48.22 23.21 6.33
CA VAL A 889 -47.35 23.28 7.52
C VAL A 889 -45.89 23.53 7.09
N ALA A 890 -45.40 22.82 6.07
CA ALA A 890 -44.07 23.03 5.49
C ALA A 890 -43.92 24.40 4.83
N LYS A 891 -44.97 24.91 4.15
CA LYS A 891 -44.98 26.26 3.58
C LYS A 891 -44.93 27.34 4.66
N LYS A 892 -45.68 27.19 5.76
CA LYS A 892 -45.63 28.11 6.91
C LYS A 892 -44.33 28.03 7.71
N VAL A 893 -43.72 26.84 7.79
CA VAL A 893 -42.34 26.66 8.29
C VAL A 893 -41.33 27.32 7.36
N SER A 894 -41.49 27.24 6.03
CA SER A 894 -40.62 27.90 5.05
C SER A 894 -40.77 29.43 5.03
N GLU A 895 -41.96 29.97 5.29
CA GLU A 895 -42.21 31.41 5.46
C GLU A 895 -41.62 31.92 6.79
N ALA A 896 -41.72 31.13 7.87
CA ALA A 896 -41.05 31.41 9.15
C ALA A 896 -39.52 31.29 9.07
N VAL A 897 -39.00 30.36 8.26
CA VAL A 897 -37.57 30.23 7.95
C VAL A 897 -37.12 31.36 7.03
N ALA A 898 -37.90 31.80 6.05
CA ALA A 898 -37.58 32.95 5.21
C ALA A 898 -37.63 34.29 5.98
N GLN A 899 -38.51 34.40 6.99
CA GLN A 899 -38.57 35.54 7.91
C GLN A 899 -37.42 35.52 8.92
N ALA A 900 -37.05 34.34 9.43
CA ALA A 900 -35.84 34.13 10.22
C ALA A 900 -34.55 34.34 9.40
N GLU A 901 -34.54 34.01 8.11
CA GLU A 901 -33.46 34.30 7.16
C GLU A 901 -33.43 35.77 6.74
N ALA A 902 -34.56 36.47 6.74
CA ALA A 902 -34.64 37.92 6.53
C ALA A 902 -34.17 38.70 7.77
N GLU A 903 -34.52 38.24 8.97
CA GLU A 903 -34.01 38.75 10.25
C GLU A 903 -32.53 38.40 10.46
N LEU A 904 -32.09 37.22 10.02
CA LEU A 904 -30.69 36.83 9.94
C LEU A 904 -29.95 37.65 8.88
N LYS A 905 -30.57 38.00 7.74
CA LYS A 905 -30.00 38.95 6.76
C LYS A 905 -30.01 40.40 7.26
N ILE A 906 -30.87 40.78 8.20
CA ILE A 906 -30.84 42.09 8.89
C ILE A 906 -29.73 42.09 9.96
N ALA A 907 -29.51 40.98 10.66
CA ALA A 907 -28.41 40.79 11.60
C ALA A 907 -27.05 40.67 10.89
N VAL A 908 -26.99 39.97 9.76
CA VAL A 908 -25.84 39.88 8.85
C VAL A 908 -25.64 41.20 8.09
N LYS A 909 -26.68 41.98 7.77
CA LYS A 909 -26.51 43.38 7.31
C LYS A 909 -25.99 44.30 8.40
N ALA A 910 -26.32 44.10 9.67
CA ALA A 910 -25.76 44.89 10.77
C ALA A 910 -24.26 44.57 10.99
N GLU A 911 -23.85 43.33 10.71
CA GLU A 911 -22.46 42.88 10.68
C GLU A 911 -21.72 43.32 9.39
N GLU A 912 -22.37 43.23 8.23
CA GLU A 912 -21.87 43.70 6.94
C GLU A 912 -21.86 45.22 6.82
N GLU A 913 -22.72 45.99 7.51
CA GLU A 913 -22.65 47.46 7.61
C GLU A 913 -21.53 47.91 8.57
N ALA A 914 -21.17 47.08 9.55
CA ALA A 914 -19.96 47.27 10.34
C ALA A 914 -18.69 47.01 9.50
N GLN A 915 -18.74 46.05 8.56
CA GLN A 915 -17.66 45.75 7.63
C GLN A 915 -17.66 46.67 6.36
N LYS A 916 -18.80 47.22 5.94
CA LYS A 916 -18.91 48.19 4.82
C LYS A 916 -18.38 49.57 5.17
N LYS A 917 -18.42 49.97 6.45
CA LYS A 917 -17.66 51.14 6.92
C LYS A 917 -16.14 50.96 6.76
N VAL A 918 -15.65 49.72 6.67
CA VAL A 918 -14.24 49.40 6.43
C VAL A 918 -13.93 49.40 4.92
N ASP A 919 -14.84 48.91 4.07
CA ASP A 919 -14.57 48.75 2.63
C ASP A 919 -15.05 49.93 1.73
N GLU A 920 -15.90 50.83 2.24
CA GLU A 920 -16.26 52.11 1.57
C GLU A 920 -15.17 53.21 1.65
N LEU A 921 -13.98 52.88 2.16
CA LEU A 921 -12.76 53.69 1.95
C LEU A 921 -12.06 53.41 0.61
N THR A 922 -12.56 52.50 -0.24
CA THR A 922 -11.97 52.26 -1.55
C THR A 922 -13.02 52.13 -2.66
N PRO A 923 -13.09 53.10 -3.60
CA PRO A 923 -14.06 53.15 -4.70
C PRO A 923 -13.58 52.37 -5.94
N SER A 924 -14.37 52.02 -6.96
CA SER A 924 -15.79 51.73 -7.18
C SER A 924 -15.98 51.52 -8.70
N THR A 925 -17.01 50.76 -9.10
CA THR A 925 -17.77 50.83 -10.39
C THR A 925 -17.15 50.23 -11.68
N PRO A 926 -17.95 50.02 -12.75
CA PRO A 926 -19.29 49.38 -12.82
C PRO A 926 -19.45 48.40 -14.02
N ASP A 927 -20.48 47.57 -13.95
CA ASP A 927 -21.06 46.78 -15.06
C ASP A 927 -21.92 47.68 -15.98
N PRO A 928 -22.05 47.42 -17.30
CA PRO A 928 -23.32 46.85 -17.78
C PRO A 928 -23.28 46.02 -19.11
N THR A 929 -23.90 44.82 -19.09
CA THR A 929 -25.04 44.30 -19.94
C THR A 929 -24.96 44.30 -21.52
N PRO A 930 -25.84 43.60 -22.29
CA PRO A 930 -25.48 42.41 -23.11
C PRO A 930 -25.77 42.45 -24.64
N THR A 931 -25.39 41.34 -25.33
CA THR A 931 -25.78 40.79 -26.69
C THR A 931 -25.31 41.52 -27.97
N PRO A 932 -25.13 40.89 -29.18
CA PRO A 932 -25.67 39.62 -29.75
C PRO A 932 -24.70 38.74 -30.64
N THR A 933 -25.16 37.58 -31.16
CA THR A 933 -24.51 36.70 -32.20
C THR A 933 -25.01 37.05 -33.62
N PRO A 934 -24.23 36.86 -34.73
CA PRO A 934 -24.14 35.56 -35.47
C PRO A 934 -22.83 35.24 -36.26
N ASP A 935 -22.70 33.96 -36.66
CA ASP A 935 -21.72 33.18 -37.49
C ASP A 935 -21.22 33.81 -38.84
N PRO A 936 -20.15 33.33 -39.55
CA PRO A 936 -19.74 31.90 -39.75
C PRO A 936 -18.22 31.52 -39.83
N ASP A 937 -17.96 30.23 -39.55
CA ASP A 937 -16.94 29.21 -39.98
C ASP A 937 -15.64 29.63 -40.75
N PRO A 938 -14.47 29.06 -40.39
CA PRO A 938 -14.05 27.76 -40.97
C PRO A 938 -13.32 26.79 -40.00
N GLU A 939 -13.65 25.50 -40.10
CA GLU A 939 -12.82 24.33 -39.75
C GLU A 939 -11.37 24.39 -40.32
N PRO A 940 -10.39 23.56 -39.88
CA PRO A 940 -10.30 22.66 -38.72
C PRO A 940 -8.96 22.82 -37.93
N SER A 941 -8.84 22.34 -36.69
CA SER A 941 -7.54 21.86 -36.15
C SER A 941 -7.73 21.08 -34.84
N PRO A 942 -7.10 19.91 -34.69
CA PRO A 942 -7.30 19.01 -33.54
C PRO A 942 -6.66 19.51 -32.24
N GLU A 943 -7.25 18.98 -31.17
CA GLU A 943 -6.86 18.95 -29.77
C GLU A 943 -5.33 18.78 -29.55
N PRO A 944 -4.72 19.45 -28.54
CA PRO A 944 -3.31 19.25 -28.22
C PRO A 944 -3.07 17.81 -27.75
N GLU A 945 -2.21 17.13 -28.49
CA GLU A 945 -1.72 15.78 -28.25
C GLU A 945 -1.13 15.58 -26.84
N PRO A 946 -1.12 14.32 -26.35
CA PRO A 946 -0.46 13.93 -25.11
C PRO A 946 1.02 14.31 -25.11
N THR A 947 1.49 14.72 -23.94
CA THR A 947 2.89 14.98 -23.61
C THR A 947 3.79 13.84 -24.12
N PRO A 948 4.87 14.14 -24.87
CA PRO A 948 5.68 13.13 -25.54
C PRO A 948 6.44 12.25 -24.54
N THR A 949 6.30 10.94 -24.72
CA THR A 949 7.26 9.93 -24.27
C THR A 949 8.67 10.34 -24.74
N PRO A 950 9.71 10.29 -23.89
CA PRO A 950 11.06 10.61 -24.33
C PRO A 950 11.42 9.72 -25.52
N THR A 951 11.68 10.36 -26.66
CA THR A 951 12.22 9.73 -27.85
C THR A 951 13.58 9.12 -27.47
N PRO A 952 13.83 7.82 -27.75
CA PRO A 952 15.13 7.21 -27.51
C PRO A 952 16.20 8.06 -28.21
N GLU A 953 17.28 8.39 -27.51
CA GLU A 953 18.44 9.04 -28.12
C GLU A 953 18.83 8.27 -29.37
N ALA A 954 18.81 8.93 -30.53
CA ALA A 954 19.19 8.32 -31.79
C ALA A 954 20.64 7.79 -31.67
N VAL A 955 20.80 6.47 -31.74
CA VAL A 955 22.10 5.78 -31.69
C VAL A 955 22.99 6.33 -32.81
N GLU A 956 24.07 7.02 -32.46
CA GLU A 956 24.99 7.62 -33.44
C GLU A 956 25.59 6.50 -34.32
N PRO A 957 25.38 6.52 -35.66
CA PRO A 957 25.80 5.41 -36.53
C PRO A 957 27.27 5.50 -36.94
N GLN A 958 27.91 4.35 -37.14
CA GLN A 958 29.23 4.18 -37.75
C GLN A 958 29.17 3.14 -38.87
N ASP A 959 29.86 3.40 -39.99
CA ASP A 959 29.87 2.47 -41.13
C ASP A 959 30.68 1.19 -40.83
N VAL A 960 30.13 0.04 -41.21
CA VAL A 960 30.83 -1.26 -41.24
C VAL A 960 31.11 -1.63 -42.70
N TYR A 961 32.39 -1.75 -43.03
CA TYR A 961 32.87 -2.04 -44.37
C TYR A 961 32.90 -3.54 -44.65
N ARG A 962 32.34 -3.97 -45.78
CA ARG A 962 32.39 -5.36 -46.27
C ARG A 962 33.51 -5.52 -47.29
N LEU A 963 34.37 -6.51 -47.10
CA LEU A 963 35.46 -6.84 -48.01
C LEU A 963 35.40 -8.32 -48.40
N TYR A 964 35.60 -8.61 -49.69
CA TYR A 964 35.63 -9.97 -50.23
C TYR A 964 37.03 -10.36 -50.69
N ASN A 965 37.50 -11.53 -50.27
CA ASN A 965 38.76 -12.08 -50.74
C ASN A 965 38.52 -13.04 -51.92
N PRO A 966 38.90 -12.69 -53.17
CA PRO A 966 38.70 -13.56 -54.32
C PRO A 966 39.53 -14.84 -54.29
N HIS A 967 40.59 -14.91 -53.48
CA HIS A 967 41.47 -16.09 -53.38
C HIS A 967 40.92 -17.14 -52.41
N THR A 968 40.34 -16.71 -51.28
CA THR A 968 39.84 -17.61 -50.22
C THR A 968 38.31 -17.73 -50.22
N GLY A 969 37.63 -16.85 -50.95
CA GLY A 969 36.17 -16.73 -50.97
C GLY A 969 35.59 -16.25 -49.64
N GLU A 970 36.38 -15.55 -48.82
CA GLU A 970 35.99 -15.06 -47.50
C GLU A 970 35.38 -13.66 -47.54
N HIS A 971 34.34 -13.42 -46.72
CA HIS A 971 33.86 -12.07 -46.42
C HIS A 971 34.35 -11.59 -45.04
N PHE A 972 34.86 -10.36 -45.00
CA PHE A 972 35.37 -9.71 -43.79
C PHE A 972 34.64 -8.38 -43.52
N TYR A 973 34.42 -8.09 -42.24
CA TYR A 973 33.67 -6.92 -41.76
C TYR A 973 34.48 -6.13 -40.74
N THR A 974 34.60 -4.82 -40.94
CA THR A 974 35.31 -3.93 -40.02
C THR A 974 34.72 -2.52 -39.99
N ALA A 975 34.70 -1.90 -38.81
CA ALA A 975 34.37 -0.48 -38.66
C ALA A 975 35.62 0.42 -38.72
N ASN A 976 36.82 -0.16 -38.85
CA ASN A 976 38.08 0.57 -38.94
C ASN A 976 38.45 0.84 -40.40
N SER A 977 38.43 2.12 -40.80
CA SER A 977 38.78 2.53 -42.17
C SER A 977 40.24 2.22 -42.54
N VAL A 978 41.16 2.21 -41.57
CA VAL A 978 42.57 1.86 -41.81
C VAL A 978 42.73 0.37 -42.11
N GLU A 979 41.96 -0.50 -41.43
CA GLU A 979 41.96 -1.94 -41.70
C GLU A 979 41.36 -2.25 -43.07
N ARG A 980 40.27 -1.55 -43.45
CA ARG A 980 39.70 -1.60 -44.81
C ARG A 980 40.76 -1.23 -45.86
N ASP A 981 41.41 -0.08 -45.72
CA ASP A 981 42.35 0.44 -46.73
C ASP A 981 43.57 -0.49 -46.88
N ALA A 982 44.07 -1.04 -45.77
CA ALA A 982 45.17 -2.01 -45.78
C ALA A 982 44.80 -3.33 -46.47
N LEU A 983 43.60 -3.85 -46.25
CA LEU A 983 43.12 -5.08 -46.89
C LEU A 983 42.87 -4.88 -48.39
N SER A 984 42.30 -3.74 -48.80
CA SER A 984 42.14 -3.40 -50.22
C SER A 984 43.48 -3.26 -50.93
N ALA A 985 44.47 -2.61 -50.30
CA ALA A 985 45.84 -2.55 -50.84
C ALA A 985 46.49 -3.94 -50.95
N SER A 986 46.05 -4.91 -50.14
CA SER A 986 46.51 -6.30 -50.15
C SER A 986 45.71 -7.20 -51.10
N GLY A 987 44.88 -6.63 -51.98
CA GLY A 987 44.17 -7.37 -53.03
C GLY A 987 42.77 -7.89 -52.64
N TRP A 988 42.20 -7.44 -51.53
CA TRP A 988 40.79 -7.70 -51.21
C TRP A 988 39.87 -6.72 -51.95
N ASN A 989 38.72 -7.20 -52.42
CA ASN A 989 37.73 -6.38 -53.08
C ASN A 989 36.87 -5.67 -52.01
N TYR A 990 36.91 -4.34 -51.96
CA TYR A 990 36.00 -3.56 -51.13
C TYR A 990 34.62 -3.52 -51.78
N GLU A 991 33.60 -4.05 -51.10
CA GLU A 991 32.24 -4.17 -51.61
C GLU A 991 31.30 -3.05 -51.13
N GLY A 992 31.82 -2.08 -50.38
CA GLY A 992 31.05 -0.96 -49.84
C GLY A 992 30.73 -1.09 -48.35
N VAL A 993 29.84 -0.22 -47.87
CA VAL A 993 29.30 -0.28 -46.51
C VAL A 993 28.24 -1.36 -46.47
N GLY A 994 28.46 -2.42 -45.71
CA GLY A 994 27.52 -3.53 -45.57
C GLY A 994 26.30 -3.16 -44.72
N PHE A 995 26.54 -2.41 -43.64
CA PHE A 995 25.51 -1.87 -42.74
C PHE A 995 26.14 -0.85 -41.78
N LYS A 996 25.31 -0.20 -40.96
CA LYS A 996 25.75 0.74 -39.91
C LYS A 996 25.68 0.08 -38.53
N ALA A 997 26.74 0.23 -37.76
CA ALA A 997 26.86 -0.18 -36.36
C ALA A 997 26.66 1.02 -35.41
N ALA A 998 26.49 0.75 -34.12
CA ALA A 998 26.43 1.77 -33.09
C ALA A 998 27.84 2.29 -32.75
N LYS A 999 28.01 3.61 -32.63
CA LYS A 999 29.33 4.23 -32.42
C LYS A 999 29.76 4.33 -30.95
N LYS A 1000 28.82 4.48 -30.03
CA LYS A 1000 29.10 4.80 -28.60
C LYS A 1000 28.59 3.75 -27.62
N THR A 1001 27.37 3.27 -27.81
CA THR A 1001 26.68 2.35 -26.89
C THR A 1001 26.01 1.23 -27.68
N GLY A 1002 26.16 -0.01 -27.23
CA GLY A 1002 25.59 -1.17 -27.90
C GLY A 1002 26.24 -2.50 -27.49
N VAL A 1003 25.69 -3.60 -28.01
CA VAL A 1003 26.17 -4.96 -27.78
C VAL A 1003 27.45 -5.21 -28.58
N GLU A 1004 28.53 -5.61 -27.92
CA GLU A 1004 29.80 -5.93 -28.57
C GLU A 1004 29.66 -7.11 -29.56
N VAL A 1005 29.91 -6.85 -30.85
CA VAL A 1005 30.09 -7.89 -31.86
C VAL A 1005 31.56 -8.29 -31.85
N LYS A 1006 31.85 -9.51 -31.40
CA LYS A 1006 33.22 -10.02 -31.21
C LYS A 1006 33.70 -10.79 -32.42
N ARG A 1007 34.95 -10.53 -32.83
CA ARG A 1007 35.62 -11.17 -33.97
C ARG A 1007 36.49 -12.34 -33.51
N TYR A 1008 36.36 -13.48 -34.20
CA TYR A 1008 37.16 -14.68 -33.97
C TYR A 1008 37.77 -15.14 -35.28
N TYR A 1009 39.03 -15.57 -35.24
CA TYR A 1009 39.80 -16.05 -36.39
C TYR A 1009 40.20 -17.51 -36.22
N ARG A 1010 40.14 -18.29 -37.31
CA ARG A 1010 40.69 -19.65 -37.38
C ARG A 1010 41.84 -19.72 -38.37
N SER A 1011 42.88 -20.49 -38.02
CA SER A 1011 43.99 -20.81 -38.92
C SER A 1011 43.45 -21.41 -40.23
N GLY A 1012 43.53 -20.64 -41.32
CA GLY A 1012 42.91 -20.98 -42.61
C GLY A 1012 42.17 -19.82 -43.29
N GLY A 1013 42.16 -18.61 -42.72
CA GLY A 1013 41.54 -17.44 -43.36
C GLY A 1013 40.02 -17.45 -43.23
N LYS A 1014 39.49 -17.70 -42.03
CA LYS A 1014 38.05 -17.61 -41.75
C LYS A 1014 37.81 -16.79 -40.49
N HIS A 1015 36.88 -15.85 -40.58
CA HIS A 1015 36.41 -15.03 -39.47
C HIS A 1015 34.96 -15.33 -39.10
N MET A 1016 34.66 -15.18 -37.81
CA MET A 1016 33.32 -15.27 -37.26
C MET A 1016 33.01 -14.03 -36.42
N PHE A 1017 31.79 -13.52 -36.55
CA PHE A 1017 31.29 -12.33 -35.86
C PHE A 1017 30.06 -12.69 -35.05
N THR A 1018 30.10 -12.49 -33.74
CA THR A 1018 28.99 -12.90 -32.87
C THR A 1018 28.84 -12.08 -31.61
N THR A 1019 27.59 -11.84 -31.21
CA THR A 1019 27.19 -11.29 -29.90
C THR A 1019 26.85 -12.39 -28.89
N SER A 1020 26.70 -13.65 -29.34
CA SER A 1020 26.27 -14.77 -28.50
C SER A 1020 27.42 -15.29 -27.63
N LYS A 1021 27.31 -15.11 -26.31
CA LYS A 1021 28.28 -15.64 -25.34
C LYS A 1021 28.46 -17.17 -25.46
N ALA A 1022 27.39 -17.90 -25.80
CA ALA A 1022 27.45 -19.35 -26.00
C ALA A 1022 28.26 -19.73 -27.26
N GLU A 1023 28.05 -19.01 -28.37
CA GLU A 1023 28.80 -19.23 -29.61
C GLU A 1023 30.27 -18.85 -29.45
N GLN A 1024 30.56 -17.75 -28.75
CA GLN A 1024 31.91 -17.34 -28.37
C GLN A 1024 32.65 -18.45 -27.62
N ALA A 1025 32.00 -19.04 -26.60
CA ALA A 1025 32.58 -20.16 -25.85
C ALA A 1025 32.81 -21.40 -26.74
N ALA A 1026 31.89 -21.68 -27.67
CA ALA A 1026 32.01 -22.79 -28.61
C ALA A 1026 33.17 -22.57 -29.62
N LEU A 1027 33.33 -21.36 -30.14
CA LEU A 1027 34.42 -20.98 -31.05
C LEU A 1027 35.78 -21.11 -30.36
N VAL A 1028 35.93 -20.58 -29.14
CA VAL A 1028 37.16 -20.72 -28.35
C VAL A 1028 37.48 -22.19 -28.08
N LYS A 1029 36.48 -22.98 -27.69
CA LYS A 1029 36.63 -24.43 -27.49
C LYS A 1029 37.04 -25.16 -28.78
N ALA A 1030 36.57 -24.69 -29.93
CA ALA A 1030 36.92 -25.21 -31.25
C ALA A 1030 38.26 -24.67 -31.79
N GLY A 1031 39.01 -23.91 -30.99
CA GLY A 1031 40.36 -23.43 -31.33
C GLY A 1031 40.39 -22.13 -32.14
N TRP A 1032 39.28 -21.38 -32.19
CA TRP A 1032 39.27 -20.04 -32.79
C TRP A 1032 39.92 -19.03 -31.86
N LYS A 1033 40.72 -18.11 -32.41
CA LYS A 1033 41.40 -17.05 -31.69
C LYS A 1033 40.52 -15.81 -31.63
N TYR A 1034 40.24 -15.31 -30.43
CA TYR A 1034 39.57 -14.02 -30.25
C TYR A 1034 40.48 -12.87 -30.72
N GLU A 1035 39.93 -11.97 -31.54
CA GLU A 1035 40.67 -10.84 -32.13
C GLU A 1035 40.17 -9.46 -31.66
N GLY A 1036 39.21 -9.43 -30.73
CA GLY A 1036 38.66 -8.19 -30.18
C GLY A 1036 37.22 -7.89 -30.62
N VAL A 1037 36.72 -6.73 -30.19
CA VAL A 1037 35.42 -6.21 -30.59
C VAL A 1037 35.56 -5.59 -31.98
N ALA A 1038 34.78 -6.06 -32.95
CA ALA A 1038 34.80 -5.53 -34.31
C ALA A 1038 34.02 -4.21 -34.42
N PHE A 1039 32.83 -4.17 -33.81
CA PHE A 1039 31.91 -3.04 -33.76
C PHE A 1039 30.78 -3.33 -32.75
N LEU A 1040 29.93 -2.34 -32.47
CA LEU A 1040 28.79 -2.48 -31.56
C LEU A 1040 27.47 -2.62 -32.35
N ALA A 1041 26.64 -3.58 -32.00
CA ALA A 1041 25.27 -3.69 -32.50
C ALA A 1041 24.32 -2.89 -31.58
N PRO A 1042 23.25 -2.23 -32.09
CA PRO A 1042 22.27 -1.58 -31.24
C PRO A 1042 21.56 -2.59 -30.32
N GLU A 1043 21.19 -2.14 -29.12
CA GLU A 1043 20.47 -2.95 -28.11
C GLU A 1043 18.97 -3.05 -28.42
N ASP A 1044 18.39 -1.98 -28.99
CA ASP A 1044 16.97 -1.89 -29.28
C ASP A 1044 16.63 -2.35 -30.70
N LYS A 1045 15.53 -3.12 -30.81
CA LYS A 1045 14.98 -3.57 -32.10
C LYS A 1045 14.23 -2.46 -32.84
N ASP A 1046 13.68 -1.50 -32.10
CA ASP A 1046 12.98 -0.34 -32.64
C ASP A 1046 13.97 0.63 -33.29
N GLY A 1047 13.82 0.86 -34.59
CA GLY A 1047 14.77 1.68 -35.35
C GLY A 1047 16.02 0.95 -35.87
N SER A 1048 16.07 -0.38 -35.75
CA SER A 1048 17.19 -1.22 -36.23
C SER A 1048 16.79 -2.14 -37.39
N ASN A 1049 17.76 -2.51 -38.23
CA ASN A 1049 17.65 -3.56 -39.25
C ASN A 1049 18.20 -4.88 -38.70
N ASP A 1050 17.58 -6.01 -39.05
CA ASP A 1050 18.13 -7.33 -38.76
C ASP A 1050 19.33 -7.61 -39.68
N VAL A 1051 20.45 -8.09 -39.13
CA VAL A 1051 21.60 -8.60 -39.92
C VAL A 1051 21.48 -10.12 -40.02
N TYR A 1052 21.13 -10.59 -41.21
CA TYR A 1052 21.01 -12.01 -41.53
C TYR A 1052 22.38 -12.66 -41.71
N ARG A 1053 22.57 -13.83 -41.11
CA ARG A 1053 23.78 -14.65 -41.18
C ARG A 1053 23.54 -15.86 -42.08
N LEU A 1054 24.41 -16.06 -43.06
CA LEU A 1054 24.36 -17.20 -43.96
C LEU A 1054 25.68 -17.96 -43.96
N TYR A 1055 25.61 -19.29 -43.95
CA TYR A 1055 26.77 -20.17 -43.99
C TYR A 1055 26.87 -20.95 -45.30
N ASN A 1056 28.05 -20.90 -45.93
CA ASN A 1056 28.33 -21.68 -47.13
C ASN A 1056 29.06 -22.98 -46.78
N ALA A 1057 28.32 -24.10 -46.79
CA ALA A 1057 28.89 -25.41 -46.49
C ALA A 1057 30.01 -25.87 -47.46
N LYS A 1058 30.14 -25.27 -48.66
CA LYS A 1058 31.16 -25.66 -49.65
C LYS A 1058 32.54 -25.12 -49.34
N ASN A 1059 32.64 -23.89 -48.83
CA ASN A 1059 33.91 -23.21 -48.59
C ASN A 1059 34.08 -22.70 -47.15
N GLY A 1060 33.11 -22.95 -46.28
CA GLY A 1060 33.14 -22.60 -44.86
C GLY A 1060 32.97 -21.10 -44.58
N ASP A 1061 32.53 -20.30 -45.55
CA ASP A 1061 32.38 -18.85 -45.40
C ASP A 1061 31.06 -18.44 -44.73
N HIS A 1062 31.07 -17.31 -44.02
CA HIS A 1062 29.88 -16.69 -43.46
C HIS A 1062 29.65 -15.30 -44.06
N LEU A 1063 28.42 -15.02 -44.47
CA LEU A 1063 28.01 -13.73 -44.99
C LEU A 1063 26.98 -13.09 -44.05
N PHE A 1064 27.15 -11.79 -43.79
CA PHE A 1064 26.29 -10.98 -42.93
C PHE A 1064 25.68 -9.84 -43.77
N THR A 1065 24.34 -9.75 -43.83
CA THR A 1065 23.65 -8.77 -44.67
C THR A 1065 22.36 -8.27 -44.05
N VAL A 1066 22.06 -6.98 -44.21
CA VAL A 1066 20.73 -6.40 -43.90
C VAL A 1066 19.76 -6.56 -45.06
N SER A 1067 20.22 -7.00 -46.23
CA SER A 1067 19.37 -7.19 -47.41
C SER A 1067 18.64 -8.52 -47.34
N LYS A 1068 17.34 -8.46 -47.04
CA LYS A 1068 16.47 -9.65 -47.07
C LYS A 1068 16.45 -10.33 -48.45
N ALA A 1069 16.64 -9.55 -49.51
CA ALA A 1069 16.73 -10.07 -50.88
C ALA A 1069 18.04 -10.86 -51.10
N GLU A 1070 19.19 -10.36 -50.64
CA GLU A 1070 20.48 -11.06 -50.74
C GLU A 1070 20.44 -12.37 -49.94
N GLN A 1071 19.89 -12.33 -48.73
CA GLN A 1071 19.65 -13.50 -47.89
C GLN A 1071 18.80 -14.56 -48.61
N SER A 1072 17.65 -14.16 -49.17
CA SER A 1072 16.73 -15.10 -49.83
C SER A 1072 17.34 -15.72 -51.09
N VAL A 1073 18.08 -14.94 -51.89
CA VAL A 1073 18.75 -15.43 -53.10
C VAL A 1073 19.88 -16.40 -52.77
N LEU A 1074 20.69 -16.12 -51.75
CA LEU A 1074 21.79 -16.99 -51.34
C LEU A 1074 21.28 -18.29 -50.72
N ALA A 1075 20.23 -18.23 -49.91
CA ALA A 1075 19.56 -19.42 -49.39
C ALA A 1075 19.04 -20.32 -50.54
N HIS A 1076 18.41 -19.73 -51.55
CA HIS A 1076 17.97 -20.47 -52.74
C HIS A 1076 19.13 -21.04 -53.57
N ARG A 1077 20.31 -20.41 -53.51
CA ARG A 1077 21.56 -20.88 -54.16
C ARG A 1077 22.37 -21.86 -53.30
N GLY A 1078 21.78 -22.38 -52.22
CA GLY A 1078 22.34 -23.45 -51.40
C GLY A 1078 23.27 -22.99 -50.29
N TRP A 1079 23.21 -21.72 -49.88
CA TRP A 1079 23.74 -21.28 -48.58
C TRP A 1079 22.74 -21.65 -47.49
N ASN A 1080 23.24 -21.98 -46.30
CA ASN A 1080 22.41 -22.24 -45.14
C ASN A 1080 22.04 -20.90 -44.49
N ASP A 1081 20.75 -20.60 -44.38
CA ASP A 1081 20.26 -19.47 -43.59
C ASP A 1081 20.35 -19.83 -42.09
N GLU A 1082 21.20 -19.10 -41.37
CA GLU A 1082 21.41 -19.29 -39.93
C GLU A 1082 20.62 -18.29 -39.08
N GLY A 1083 19.75 -17.49 -39.71
CA GLY A 1083 18.88 -16.54 -39.05
C GLY A 1083 19.57 -15.20 -38.76
N ILE A 1084 19.13 -14.52 -37.70
CA ILE A 1084 19.60 -13.18 -37.34
C ILE A 1084 20.84 -13.31 -36.47
N GLY A 1085 21.98 -12.81 -36.93
CA GLY A 1085 23.22 -12.80 -36.16
C GLY A 1085 23.25 -11.70 -35.11
N TYR A 1086 22.86 -10.49 -35.50
CA TYR A 1086 22.77 -9.30 -34.65
C TYR A 1086 21.97 -8.20 -35.36
N LEU A 1087 21.82 -7.04 -34.72
CA LEU A 1087 21.12 -5.87 -35.26
C LEU A 1087 22.11 -4.88 -35.89
N ALA A 1088 21.60 -4.01 -36.78
CA ALA A 1088 22.30 -2.86 -37.36
C ALA A 1088 21.42 -1.61 -37.25
N VAL A 1089 22.05 -0.42 -37.21
CA VAL A 1089 21.33 0.86 -37.19
C VAL A 1089 20.70 1.12 -38.57
N LYS A 1090 19.46 1.67 -38.60
CA LYS A 1090 18.73 2.00 -39.84
C LYS A 1090 19.36 3.11 -40.68
#